data_AF-W0RE24-F1
#
_entry.id   AF-W0RE24-F1
#
_cell.length_a   1.000
_cell.length_b   1.000
_cell.length_c   1.000
_cell.angle_alpha   90.00
_cell.angle_beta   90.00
_cell.angle_gamma   90.00
#
_symmetry.space_group_name_H-M   'P 1'
#
loop_
_entity.id
_entity.type
_entity.pdbx_description
1 polymer ?
#
loop_
_entity_poly.entity_id
_entity_poly.type
_entity_poly.pdbx_seq_one_letter_code
_entity_poly.pdbx_strand_id
1 'polypeptide(L)'
;MSELLGTRPAASYGMSADGAAEVGAYVAVVAVHGVADQKPFESVEAIASMLAHAAPDAADGYGPFVAESVRVALQPAGAPPGSATPKAHRSRLARALDERSSYVSAARKHRIRPRDDTDGDDVDGHTGRFSNAFMASQLEAYEPRDSVHETRRLVARRRTPGAPPVGVHVYESYWADLSRLQSGVLQTIGALYQLLFHLGHLGQQVLDFTYLENGGGTWRWSSRAYTAAVRLLSLPIALLNLVALVAVLAVVPRALIPTALDDVLLAAAAGLVGTAGAAYALWRVARARNAARLEWRAPSQRAWVIAPPVGCAIAVAAELALAATPLGDDGALAIVWWLACAVPFLALVAGYERVRPGAKLVGAAAYGVAFAAFVAFLGTFAAHAPTRAHAVEYAALWTTRLTFATLGASLVVTGLGAIVSAAAAWVGVRLLPRRTPAERARRARAADACATARLTLSIPFIGFLSVTMVLWSGVFEVLNRADTLYRGVDMRVVETATGARPFVDWLAAPPHVVIALMDQTTWRDAGAVRRLLRDEASADERARYDTGRDVALTYLHGLLFTQAGVGFVAMLGVSAACLVFYLTVAAPSLASEVAQPRDAPFDAMSDADRTRANATSRTYGAWLDRGRACIGALSWGLWGGAFGVPTAVLALLLAEVYGAKPADAVRFLDLVGPGTRSVLDSAGALFVGGGVAGIAVVMFSNVFSDLTATLDVLLDVDNYMRTSPRDRTPRARIAERYASLLRHLADWRDAAGRGYSHVVIVSHSLGTVITADLLRYLRESDDRVTPSPLDRLGLTRDSADDATEDVAVHLVTMGSPLRQLFGRHFPHLYGWTRPDDSALASDRPSAAPLGVATWVNAYRSGDYVGRNLWLGRADLAVYDRTGGPAALDAEGRADWCIGAGAHTHYWDDTAPDVAAYLDAVVVTAAAGMRG
;
A
#
# COMPACT_ATOMS: atom_id res chain seq x y z
N MET A 1 25.66 -36.92 18.85
CA MET A 1 26.04 -35.49 18.68
C MET A 1 27.30 -35.28 17.84
N SER A 2 28.24 -36.23 17.76
CA SER A 2 29.32 -36.23 16.74
C SER A 2 28.88 -36.81 15.38
N GLU A 3 27.80 -37.59 15.31
CA GLU A 3 27.23 -38.13 14.05
C GLU A 3 26.28 -37.17 13.29
N LEU A 4 25.95 -36.00 13.85
CA LEU A 4 25.11 -34.99 13.17
C LEU A 4 25.93 -34.02 12.29
N LEU A 5 27.26 -34.09 12.35
CA LEU A 5 28.20 -33.33 11.52
C LEU A 5 28.64 -34.18 10.32
N GLY A 6 27.68 -34.70 9.56
CA GLY A 6 27.95 -35.49 8.36
C GLY A 6 28.71 -34.70 7.30
N THR A 7 30.04 -34.69 7.40
CA THR A 7 30.96 -34.44 6.29
C THR A 7 30.73 -35.55 5.28
N ARG A 8 29.80 -35.34 4.35
CA ARG A 8 29.77 -36.14 3.13
C ARG A 8 31.06 -35.86 2.37
N PRO A 9 31.84 -36.88 1.97
CA PRO A 9 32.96 -36.66 1.08
C PRO A 9 32.44 -36.04 -0.21
N ALA A 10 33.15 -35.03 -0.72
CA ALA A 10 32.88 -34.43 -2.00
C ALA A 10 32.79 -35.55 -3.04
N ALA A 11 31.57 -35.84 -3.50
CA ALA A 11 31.40 -36.63 -4.71
C ALA A 11 31.94 -35.76 -5.83
N SER A 12 33.19 -36.01 -6.20
CA SER A 12 33.80 -35.52 -7.42
C SER A 12 32.96 -36.04 -8.58
N TYR A 13 31.97 -35.26 -9.00
CA TYR A 13 31.34 -35.47 -10.29
C TYR A 13 32.43 -35.31 -11.33
N GLY A 14 32.76 -36.42 -11.99
CA GLY A 14 33.68 -36.45 -13.11
C GLY A 14 33.13 -35.56 -14.22
N MET A 15 33.55 -34.29 -14.22
CA MET A 15 33.66 -33.55 -15.46
C MET A 15 34.65 -34.34 -16.33
N SER A 16 34.19 -34.76 -17.50
CA SER A 16 35.01 -35.41 -18.52
C SER A 16 36.36 -34.71 -18.65
N ALA A 17 37.44 -35.50 -18.66
CA ALA A 17 38.83 -35.06 -18.71
C ALA A 17 39.23 -34.25 -19.97
N ASP A 18 38.28 -33.90 -20.83
CA ASP A 18 38.50 -33.05 -21.99
C ASP A 18 38.43 -31.57 -21.60
N GLY A 19 39.59 -31.03 -21.22
CA GLY A 19 39.84 -29.59 -21.14
C GLY A 19 39.87 -28.98 -19.73
N ALA A 20 40.73 -29.50 -18.86
CA ALA A 20 41.07 -28.88 -17.58
C ALA A 20 41.98 -27.64 -17.77
N ALA A 21 41.59 -26.71 -18.62
CA ALA A 21 42.19 -25.37 -18.60
C ALA A 21 41.84 -24.73 -17.25
N GLU A 22 42.86 -24.33 -16.51
CA GLU A 22 42.72 -23.70 -15.20
C GLU A 22 41.89 -22.41 -15.35
N VAL A 23 40.85 -22.25 -14.52
CA VAL A 23 40.00 -21.06 -14.56
C VAL A 23 40.84 -19.87 -14.10
N GLY A 24 40.95 -18.85 -14.96
CA GLY A 24 41.78 -17.69 -14.73
C GLY A 24 41.22 -16.78 -13.64
N ALA A 25 39.90 -16.56 -13.64
CA ALA A 25 39.20 -15.67 -12.71
C ALA A 25 37.77 -16.15 -12.44
N TYR A 26 37.16 -15.69 -11.34
CA TYR A 26 35.75 -15.91 -11.05
C TYR A 26 34.99 -14.58 -10.95
N VAL A 27 33.85 -14.50 -11.64
CA VAL A 27 32.92 -13.36 -11.60
C VAL A 27 31.58 -13.82 -11.04
N ALA A 28 31.07 -13.11 -10.04
CA ALA A 28 29.70 -13.30 -9.55
C ALA A 28 28.75 -12.33 -10.25
N VAL A 29 27.62 -12.82 -10.76
CA VAL A 29 26.53 -12.01 -11.31
C VAL A 29 25.32 -12.16 -10.39
N VAL A 30 24.77 -11.06 -9.86
CA VAL A 30 23.64 -11.09 -8.92
C VAL A 30 22.43 -10.47 -9.61
N ALA A 31 21.43 -11.28 -9.93
CA ALA A 31 20.16 -10.83 -10.45
C ALA A 31 19.25 -10.35 -9.31
N VAL A 32 18.77 -9.11 -9.40
CA VAL A 32 17.82 -8.50 -8.46
C VAL A 32 16.60 -8.06 -9.24
N HIS A 33 15.53 -8.84 -9.13
CA HIS A 33 14.35 -8.63 -9.93
C HIS A 33 13.56 -7.39 -9.50
N GLY A 34 12.83 -6.88 -10.49
CA GLY A 34 11.84 -5.85 -10.32
C GLY A 34 10.55 -6.36 -9.70
N VAL A 35 9.52 -5.55 -9.91
CA VAL A 35 8.16 -5.85 -9.47
C VAL A 35 7.48 -6.74 -10.50
N ALA A 36 7.06 -7.95 -10.11
CA ALA A 36 6.30 -8.89 -10.95
C ALA A 36 5.89 -10.14 -10.14
N ASP A 37 5.09 -11.04 -10.72
CA ASP A 37 4.94 -12.42 -10.22
C ASP A 37 6.18 -13.28 -10.52
N GLN A 38 7.36 -12.76 -10.17
CA GLN A 38 8.62 -13.44 -10.40
C GLN A 38 8.64 -14.75 -9.59
N LYS A 39 8.77 -15.87 -10.28
CA LYS A 39 8.91 -17.18 -9.65
C LYS A 39 10.33 -17.34 -9.10
N PRO A 40 10.51 -18.10 -8.01
CA PRO A 40 11.85 -18.43 -7.54
C PRO A 40 12.72 -18.96 -8.68
N PHE A 41 13.93 -18.42 -8.80
CA PHE A 41 14.96 -18.76 -9.77
C PHE A 41 14.74 -18.33 -11.22
N GLU A 42 13.62 -17.70 -11.54
CA GLU A 42 13.34 -17.25 -12.90
C GLU A 42 14.31 -16.12 -13.32
N SER A 43 14.75 -15.27 -12.39
CA SER A 43 15.67 -14.17 -12.71
C SER A 43 17.09 -14.65 -13.00
N VAL A 44 17.58 -15.63 -12.22
CA VAL A 44 18.89 -16.24 -12.48
C VAL A 44 18.89 -17.03 -13.79
N GLU A 45 17.77 -17.68 -14.14
CA GLU A 45 17.57 -18.35 -15.43
C GLU A 45 17.58 -17.35 -16.59
N ALA A 46 16.85 -16.24 -16.46
CA ALA A 46 16.80 -15.20 -17.49
C ALA A 46 18.19 -14.61 -17.77
N ILE A 47 18.93 -14.23 -16.73
CA ILE A 47 20.30 -13.69 -16.88
C ILE A 47 21.26 -14.74 -17.46
N ALA A 48 21.21 -15.99 -16.99
CA ALA A 48 22.04 -17.06 -17.55
C ALA A 48 21.72 -17.31 -19.03
N SER A 49 20.43 -17.27 -19.41
CA SER A 49 19.99 -17.37 -20.79
C SER A 49 20.54 -16.21 -21.63
N MET A 50 20.44 -14.96 -21.16
CA MET A 50 21.01 -13.81 -21.86
C MET A 50 22.52 -13.97 -22.09
N LEU A 51 23.28 -14.35 -21.06
CA LEU A 51 24.72 -14.57 -21.18
C LEU A 51 25.03 -15.68 -22.19
N ALA A 52 24.29 -16.80 -22.15
CA ALA A 52 24.45 -17.89 -23.10
C ALA A 52 24.23 -17.46 -24.56
N HIS A 53 23.26 -16.57 -24.80
CA HIS A 53 22.95 -16.05 -26.15
C HIS A 53 23.80 -14.85 -26.58
N ALA A 54 24.54 -14.22 -25.65
CA ALA A 54 25.36 -13.04 -25.95
C ALA A 54 26.59 -13.37 -26.81
N ALA A 55 27.08 -14.62 -26.74
CA ALA A 55 28.26 -15.04 -27.49
C ALA A 55 27.88 -15.43 -28.94
N PRO A 56 28.53 -14.84 -29.96
CA PRO A 56 28.18 -15.09 -31.36
C PRO A 56 28.56 -16.49 -31.87
N ASP A 57 29.51 -17.17 -31.21
CA ASP A 57 29.96 -18.52 -31.58
C ASP A 57 29.96 -19.46 -30.37
N ALA A 58 29.45 -20.68 -30.55
CA ALA A 58 29.32 -21.68 -29.49
C ALA A 58 30.70 -22.16 -28.98
N ALA A 59 31.74 -22.04 -29.80
CA ALA A 59 33.12 -22.33 -29.41
C ALA A 59 33.69 -21.28 -28.43
N ASP A 60 33.23 -20.04 -28.53
CA ASP A 60 33.76 -18.84 -27.87
C ASP A 60 32.78 -18.22 -26.85
N GLY A 61 31.83 -19.05 -26.37
CA GLY A 61 30.75 -18.64 -25.51
C GLY A 61 30.77 -19.24 -24.11
N TYR A 62 29.59 -19.24 -23.49
CA TYR A 62 29.38 -19.90 -22.21
C TYR A 62 29.17 -21.39 -22.42
N GLY A 63 29.83 -22.21 -21.61
CA GLY A 63 29.43 -23.61 -21.42
C GLY A 63 28.01 -23.69 -20.82
N PRO A 64 27.42 -24.90 -20.77
CA PRO A 64 26.11 -25.09 -20.17
C PRO A 64 26.12 -24.63 -18.71
N PHE A 65 25.08 -23.89 -18.31
CA PHE A 65 24.88 -23.48 -16.93
C PHE A 65 24.39 -24.67 -16.09
N VAL A 66 25.11 -24.98 -15.02
CA VAL A 66 24.75 -26.05 -14.08
C VAL A 66 24.21 -25.43 -12.80
N ALA A 67 23.06 -25.93 -12.33
CA ALA A 67 22.40 -25.43 -11.14
C ALA A 67 22.90 -26.09 -9.85
N GLU A 68 23.16 -25.27 -8.84
CA GLU A 68 23.56 -25.69 -7.50
C GLU A 68 22.72 -24.95 -6.45
N SER A 69 22.17 -25.68 -5.45
CA SER A 69 21.47 -25.06 -4.33
C SER A 69 22.46 -24.52 -3.30
N VAL A 70 22.25 -23.26 -2.88
CA VAL A 70 23.08 -22.57 -1.88
C VAL A 70 22.20 -22.15 -0.72
N ARG A 71 22.63 -22.48 0.51
CA ARG A 71 21.98 -22.05 1.75
C ARG A 71 22.78 -20.93 2.39
N VAL A 72 22.19 -19.74 2.44
CA VAL A 72 22.78 -18.54 3.01
C VAL A 72 22.25 -18.35 4.42
N ALA A 73 23.14 -18.34 5.41
CA ALA A 73 22.77 -18.02 6.79
C ALA A 73 22.37 -16.53 6.88
N LEU A 74 21.22 -16.25 7.47
CA LEU A 74 20.72 -14.88 7.57
C LEU A 74 21.36 -14.16 8.76
N GLN A 75 21.84 -12.94 8.49
CA GLN A 75 22.45 -12.05 9.46
C GLN A 75 21.85 -10.65 9.29
N PRO A 76 21.52 -9.94 10.39
CA PRO A 76 20.96 -8.59 10.34
C PRO A 76 21.74 -7.66 9.40
N ALA A 77 21.04 -6.81 8.64
CA ALA A 77 21.66 -5.89 7.69
C ALA A 77 22.35 -4.68 8.35
N GLY A 78 22.13 -4.42 9.64
CA GLY A 78 22.77 -3.36 10.41
C GLY A 78 22.87 -3.72 11.90
N ALA A 79 23.41 -2.81 12.71
CA ALA A 79 23.70 -3.02 14.12
C ALA A 79 22.57 -3.74 14.87
N PRO A 80 22.88 -4.73 15.71
CA PRO A 80 21.91 -5.21 16.68
C PRO A 80 21.43 -4.02 17.52
N PRO A 81 20.13 -3.95 17.89
CA PRO A 81 19.50 -2.78 18.50
C PRO A 81 20.35 -2.18 19.64
N GLY A 82 21.06 -1.10 19.32
CA GLY A 82 21.87 -0.37 20.29
C GLY A 82 20.99 0.52 21.16
N SER A 83 20.41 -0.06 22.22
CA SER A 83 19.84 0.49 23.49
C SER A 83 19.15 1.88 23.58
N ALA A 84 19.13 2.72 22.55
CA ALA A 84 18.62 4.08 22.60
C ALA A 84 17.17 4.15 22.13
N THR A 85 16.28 3.36 22.75
CA THR A 85 14.85 3.70 22.66
C THR A 85 14.66 5.02 23.41
N PRO A 86 14.28 6.13 22.76
CA PRO A 86 13.96 7.34 23.49
C PRO A 86 12.69 7.03 24.29
N LYS A 87 12.83 6.83 25.61
CA LYS A 87 11.70 6.73 26.55
C LYS A 87 10.99 8.08 26.59
N ALA A 88 10.24 8.40 25.55
CA ALA A 88 9.42 9.60 25.52
C ALA A 88 8.20 9.38 26.43
N HIS A 89 8.19 10.09 27.57
CA HIS A 89 7.03 10.32 28.45
C HIS A 89 5.93 11.06 27.69
N ARG A 90 5.25 10.39 26.76
CA ARG A 90 3.96 10.84 26.22
C ARG A 90 2.85 10.08 26.93
N SER A 91 1.74 10.76 27.19
CA SER A 91 0.52 10.10 27.67
C SER A 91 0.15 8.96 26.72
N ARG A 92 -0.36 7.84 27.26
CA ARG A 92 -0.76 6.66 26.46
C ARG A 92 -1.70 7.04 25.30
N LEU A 93 -2.55 8.05 25.51
CA LEU A 93 -3.47 8.59 24.51
C LEU A 93 -2.73 9.27 23.34
N ALA A 94 -1.77 10.15 23.63
CA ALA A 94 -0.99 10.83 22.60
C ALA A 94 -0.12 9.86 21.79
N ARG A 95 0.35 8.77 22.41
CA ARG A 95 1.09 7.71 21.70
C ARG A 95 0.18 6.83 20.84
N ALA A 96 -1.05 6.55 21.29
CA ALA A 96 -2.04 5.84 20.49
C ALA A 96 -2.47 6.64 19.24
N LEU A 97 -2.47 7.97 19.33
CA LEU A 97 -2.93 8.86 18.27
C LEU A 97 -1.82 9.41 17.34
N ASP A 98 -0.53 9.23 17.66
CA ASP A 98 0.58 9.64 16.78
C ASP A 98 1.16 8.45 16.00
N GLU A 99 0.88 8.41 14.70
CA GLU A 99 1.31 7.34 13.77
C GLU A 99 2.63 7.66 13.09
N ARG A 100 3.19 8.84 13.36
CA ARG A 100 4.47 9.26 12.76
C ARG A 100 5.56 8.27 13.13
N SER A 101 6.48 8.06 12.19
CA SER A 101 7.67 7.25 12.47
C SER A 101 8.40 7.80 13.70
N SER A 102 9.03 6.91 14.47
CA SER A 102 9.90 7.27 15.59
C SER A 102 10.93 8.29 15.14
N TYR A 103 11.45 8.15 13.92
CA TYR A 103 12.35 9.09 13.28
C TYR A 103 11.75 10.50 13.13
N VAL A 104 10.60 10.68 12.46
CA VAL A 104 10.00 12.01 12.27
C VAL A 104 9.66 12.66 13.62
N SER A 105 9.21 11.84 14.58
CA SER A 105 8.94 12.29 15.94
C SER A 105 10.21 12.72 16.69
N ALA A 106 11.31 11.98 16.52
CA ALA A 106 12.62 12.28 17.09
C ALA A 106 13.26 13.51 16.42
N ALA A 107 13.30 13.57 15.08
CA ALA A 107 13.82 14.70 14.30
C ALA A 107 13.10 16.02 14.65
N ARG A 108 11.77 15.98 14.84
CA ARG A 108 11.00 17.12 15.34
C ARG A 108 11.39 17.55 16.76
N LYS A 109 11.62 16.59 17.65
CA LYS A 109 11.94 16.85 19.06
C LYS A 109 13.36 17.40 19.23
N HIS A 110 14.30 16.83 18.50
CA HIS A 110 15.70 17.22 18.56
C HIS A 110 15.99 18.50 17.80
N ARG A 111 15.00 19.06 17.05
CA ARG A 111 15.22 20.16 16.10
C ARG A 111 16.56 19.92 15.42
N ILE A 112 16.65 18.81 14.67
CA ILE A 112 17.70 18.70 13.67
C ILE A 112 17.37 19.82 12.68
N ARG A 113 17.76 21.05 13.04
CA ARG A 113 17.86 22.15 12.12
C ARG A 113 18.87 21.63 11.10
N PRO A 114 18.57 21.74 9.79
CA PRO A 114 19.66 21.81 8.84
C PRO A 114 20.62 22.82 9.44
N ARG A 115 21.81 22.37 9.82
CA ARG A 115 22.84 23.26 10.34
C ARG A 115 22.95 24.35 9.27
N ASP A 116 22.87 25.63 9.65
CA ASP A 116 23.22 26.72 8.73
C ASP A 116 24.73 26.57 8.50
N ASP A 117 25.13 25.56 7.74
CA ASP A 117 26.46 25.44 7.19
C ASP A 117 26.48 26.46 6.07
N THR A 118 26.93 27.65 6.43
CA THR A 118 27.31 28.73 5.51
C THR A 118 28.53 28.36 4.66
N ASP A 119 29.04 27.12 4.77
CA ASP A 119 30.05 26.56 3.90
C ASP A 119 29.33 25.84 2.74
N GLY A 120 29.32 26.51 1.60
CA GLY A 120 28.42 26.25 0.45
C GLY A 120 28.63 24.96 -0.34
N ASP A 121 29.20 23.90 0.22
CA ASP A 121 29.63 22.73 -0.54
C ASP A 121 28.89 21.41 -0.21
N ASP A 122 28.02 21.35 0.80
CA ASP A 122 27.43 20.07 1.28
C ASP A 122 25.90 19.95 1.12
N VAL A 123 25.38 20.31 -0.06
CA VAL A 123 23.95 20.19 -0.42
C VAL A 123 23.53 18.71 -0.51
N ASP A 124 24.43 17.82 -0.93
CA ASP A 124 24.19 16.38 -1.04
C ASP A 124 23.99 15.71 0.33
N GLY A 125 24.67 16.21 1.37
CA GLY A 125 24.60 15.63 2.71
C GLY A 125 23.20 15.69 3.33
N HIS A 126 22.33 16.64 2.97
CA HIS A 126 21.02 16.78 3.62
C HIS A 126 19.97 15.76 3.18
N THR A 127 19.94 15.37 1.89
CA THR A 127 18.93 14.40 1.39
C THR A 127 19.35 12.95 1.66
N GLY A 128 20.64 12.65 1.55
CA GLY A 128 21.21 11.33 1.91
C GLY A 128 20.96 10.95 3.37
N ARG A 129 21.11 11.91 4.29
CA ARG A 129 20.85 11.73 5.72
C ARG A 129 19.42 11.25 6.02
N PHE A 130 18.41 11.66 5.25
CA PHE A 130 17.03 11.20 5.45
C PHE A 130 16.82 9.76 5.00
N SER A 131 17.38 9.34 3.85
CA SER A 131 17.25 7.95 3.36
C SER A 131 17.88 6.97 4.33
N ASN A 132 19.11 7.26 4.76
CA ASN A 132 19.84 6.34 5.64
C ASN A 132 19.28 6.30 7.05
N ALA A 133 18.88 7.44 7.61
CA ALA A 133 18.17 7.44 8.89
C ALA A 133 16.81 6.72 8.80
N PHE A 134 16.13 6.79 7.64
CA PHE A 134 14.91 6.04 7.40
C PHE A 134 15.19 4.54 7.37
N MET A 135 16.16 4.06 6.57
CA MET A 135 16.56 2.65 6.52
C MET A 135 17.01 2.13 7.90
N ALA A 136 17.87 2.88 8.60
CA ALA A 136 18.30 2.56 9.97
C ALA A 136 17.10 2.37 10.91
N SER A 137 16.11 3.26 10.84
CA SER A 137 14.89 3.15 11.67
C SER A 137 14.03 1.92 11.35
N GLN A 138 14.14 1.37 10.13
CA GLN A 138 13.47 0.12 9.75
C GLN A 138 14.19 -1.12 10.30
N LEU A 139 15.51 -1.03 10.43
CA LEU A 139 16.37 -2.12 10.94
C LEU A 139 16.46 -2.12 12.47
N GLU A 140 16.37 -0.96 13.13
CA GLU A 140 16.53 -0.82 14.59
C GLU A 140 15.60 -1.72 15.41
N ALA A 141 14.35 -1.85 14.99
CA ALA A 141 13.34 -2.63 15.72
C ALA A 141 13.13 -4.04 15.13
N TYR A 142 13.87 -4.42 14.09
CA TYR A 142 13.66 -5.67 13.37
C TYR A 142 14.14 -6.87 14.19
N GLU A 143 13.30 -7.90 14.27
CA GLU A 143 13.63 -9.18 14.92
C GLU A 143 13.77 -10.28 13.84
N PRO A 144 14.99 -10.79 13.60
CA PRO A 144 15.21 -11.91 12.69
C PRO A 144 14.39 -13.15 13.11
N ARG A 145 13.72 -13.79 12.15
CA ARG A 145 12.96 -15.04 12.38
C ARG A 145 13.44 -16.21 11.55
N ASP A 146 13.91 -15.91 10.35
CA ASP A 146 14.44 -16.90 9.43
C ASP A 146 15.94 -17.04 9.72
N SER A 147 16.44 -18.27 9.86
CA SER A 147 17.88 -18.51 10.11
C SER A 147 18.66 -18.75 8.83
N VAL A 148 17.99 -19.17 7.76
CA VAL A 148 18.59 -19.56 6.48
C VAL A 148 17.66 -19.15 5.33
N HIS A 149 18.25 -18.66 4.25
CA HIS A 149 17.61 -18.45 2.96
C HIS A 149 18.25 -19.39 1.92
N GLU A 150 17.42 -20.04 1.11
CA GLU A 150 17.88 -20.88 0.01
C GLU A 150 17.83 -20.08 -1.29
N THR A 151 18.95 -20.04 -2.00
CA THR A 151 19.08 -19.45 -3.34
C THR A 151 19.73 -20.48 -4.28
N ARG A 152 19.68 -20.22 -5.58
CA ARG A 152 20.28 -21.07 -6.60
C ARG A 152 21.46 -20.36 -7.25
N ARG A 153 22.58 -21.07 -7.37
CA ARG A 153 23.76 -20.65 -8.13
C ARG A 153 23.77 -21.37 -9.46
N LEU A 154 23.80 -20.63 -10.56
CA LEU A 154 24.07 -21.20 -11.89
C LEU A 154 25.55 -21.00 -12.22
N VAL A 155 26.24 -22.09 -12.54
CA VAL A 155 27.69 -22.11 -12.78
C VAL A 155 27.96 -22.38 -14.26
N ALA A 156 28.73 -21.51 -14.91
CA ALA A 156 29.23 -21.74 -16.26
C ALA A 156 30.70 -21.31 -16.38
N ARG A 157 31.33 -21.70 -17.50
CA ARG A 157 32.64 -21.19 -17.91
C ARG A 157 32.48 -20.40 -19.19
N ARG A 158 32.95 -19.16 -19.18
CA ARG A 158 33.03 -18.31 -20.35
C ARG A 158 34.39 -18.48 -21.01
N ARG A 159 34.40 -18.94 -22.27
CA ARG A 159 35.62 -19.10 -23.08
C ARG A 159 35.85 -17.84 -23.89
N THR A 160 37.11 -17.47 -24.11
CA THR A 160 37.48 -16.36 -24.99
C THR A 160 38.73 -16.75 -25.74
N PRO A 161 38.77 -16.57 -27.07
CA PRO A 161 39.97 -16.84 -27.85
C PRO A 161 41.20 -16.17 -27.25
N GLY A 162 42.25 -16.95 -26.98
CA GLY A 162 43.52 -16.43 -26.47
C GLY A 162 43.55 -16.01 -25.00
N ALA A 163 42.49 -16.24 -24.23
CA ALA A 163 42.46 -15.98 -22.78
C ALA A 163 42.04 -17.22 -21.97
N PRO A 164 42.49 -17.35 -20.70
CA PRO A 164 42.04 -18.43 -19.84
C PRO A 164 40.53 -18.32 -19.59
N PRO A 165 39.82 -19.45 -19.40
CA PRO A 165 38.39 -19.44 -19.17
C PRO A 165 38.04 -18.72 -17.87
N VAL A 166 36.92 -18.02 -17.87
CA VAL A 166 36.38 -17.29 -16.72
C VAL A 166 35.25 -18.10 -16.09
N GLY A 167 35.31 -18.34 -14.79
CA GLY A 167 34.22 -18.95 -14.04
C GLY A 167 33.15 -17.93 -13.75
N VAL A 168 31.90 -18.20 -14.15
CA VAL A 168 30.79 -17.27 -14.00
C VAL A 168 29.72 -17.92 -13.14
N HIS A 169 29.43 -17.29 -11.99
CA HIS A 169 28.43 -17.74 -11.04
C HIS A 169 27.28 -16.74 -11.01
N VAL A 170 26.09 -17.14 -11.47
CA VAL A 170 24.89 -16.30 -11.43
C VAL A 170 24.06 -16.67 -10.20
N TYR A 171 23.71 -15.66 -9.40
CA TYR A 171 22.89 -15.76 -8.19
C TYR A 171 21.61 -14.94 -8.35
N GLU A 172 20.61 -15.26 -7.53
CA GLU A 172 19.39 -14.47 -7.39
C GLU A 172 19.26 -13.91 -5.97
N SER A 173 18.99 -12.61 -5.86
CA SER A 173 18.48 -12.00 -4.63
C SER A 173 16.95 -12.01 -4.67
N TYR A 174 16.36 -13.17 -4.37
CA TYR A 174 14.91 -13.38 -4.45
C TYR A 174 14.17 -12.74 -3.27
N TRP A 175 13.19 -11.90 -3.57
CA TRP A 175 12.41 -11.21 -2.54
C TRP A 175 10.89 -11.22 -2.74
N ALA A 176 10.37 -11.72 -3.86
CA ALA A 176 8.93 -11.70 -4.13
C ALA A 176 8.09 -12.51 -3.11
N ASP A 177 8.64 -13.54 -2.48
CA ASP A 177 7.95 -14.27 -1.39
C ASP A 177 7.68 -13.40 -0.15
N LEU A 178 8.44 -12.31 0.03
CA LEU A 178 8.26 -11.38 1.12
C LEU A 178 7.12 -10.38 0.87
N SER A 179 6.71 -10.21 -0.38
CA SER A 179 5.72 -9.22 -0.81
C SER A 179 4.41 -9.85 -1.31
N ARG A 180 4.43 -11.11 -1.73
CA ARG A 180 3.25 -11.84 -2.24
C ARG A 180 2.09 -11.85 -1.25
N LEU A 181 0.88 -11.67 -1.81
CA LEU A 181 -0.36 -11.99 -1.12
C LEU A 181 -0.45 -13.50 -0.92
N GLN A 182 -0.79 -13.94 0.29
CA GLN A 182 -1.19 -15.33 0.45
C GLN A 182 -2.59 -15.51 -0.17
N SER A 183 -2.82 -16.67 -0.76
CA SER A 183 -4.03 -16.98 -1.53
C SER A 183 -5.29 -16.91 -0.68
N GLY A 184 -6.30 -16.13 -1.12
CA GLY A 184 -7.65 -16.16 -0.55
C GLY A 184 -8.40 -14.83 -0.68
N VAL A 185 -9.69 -14.87 -0.99
CA VAL A 185 -10.54 -13.68 -1.23
C VAL A 185 -10.50 -12.69 -0.07
N LEU A 186 -10.63 -13.17 1.18
CA LEU A 186 -10.58 -12.31 2.37
C LEU A 186 -9.21 -11.64 2.55
N GLN A 187 -8.14 -12.30 2.12
CA GLN A 187 -6.78 -11.78 2.21
C GLN A 187 -6.50 -10.76 1.12
N THR A 188 -6.99 -10.98 -0.10
CA THR A 188 -6.98 -9.99 -1.18
C THR A 188 -7.75 -8.73 -0.78
N ILE A 189 -8.94 -8.87 -0.19
CA ILE A 189 -9.69 -7.73 0.35
C ILE A 189 -8.89 -7.04 1.46
N GLY A 190 -8.36 -7.80 2.42
CA GLY A 190 -7.53 -7.24 3.50
C GLY A 190 -6.32 -6.46 2.97
N ALA A 191 -5.67 -6.96 1.93
CA ALA A 191 -4.54 -6.31 1.28
C ALA A 191 -4.94 -5.07 0.48
N LEU A 192 -6.07 -5.08 -0.22
CA LEU A 192 -6.60 -3.90 -0.91
C LEU A 192 -6.89 -2.78 0.10
N TYR A 193 -7.57 -3.11 1.21
CA TYR A 193 -7.79 -2.15 2.29
C TYR A 193 -6.49 -1.62 2.88
N GLN A 194 -5.50 -2.51 3.06
CA GLN A 194 -4.19 -2.14 3.56
C GLN A 194 -3.45 -1.20 2.60
N LEU A 195 -3.48 -1.49 1.29
CA LEU A 195 -2.90 -0.67 0.23
C LEU A 195 -3.53 0.72 0.20
N LEU A 196 -4.88 0.79 0.19
CA LEU A 196 -5.61 2.06 0.19
C LEU A 196 -5.18 2.92 1.40
N PHE A 197 -5.19 2.36 2.60
CA PHE A 197 -4.84 3.16 3.79
C PHE A 197 -3.34 3.42 3.93
N HIS A 198 -2.46 2.57 3.39
CA HIS A 198 -1.02 2.82 3.43
C HIS A 198 -0.61 3.91 2.43
N LEU A 199 -1.29 3.99 1.28
CA LEU A 199 -1.07 5.07 0.33
C LEU A 199 -1.26 6.45 0.99
N GLY A 200 -2.34 6.64 1.76
CA GLY A 200 -2.53 7.88 2.54
C GLY A 200 -1.40 8.15 3.54
N HIS A 201 -0.82 7.10 4.15
CA HIS A 201 0.33 7.26 5.04
C HIS A 201 1.59 7.73 4.30
N LEU A 202 1.81 7.31 3.05
CA LEU A 202 2.93 7.77 2.23
C LEU A 202 2.88 9.28 1.98
N GLY A 203 1.71 9.84 1.66
CA GLY A 203 1.54 11.28 1.53
C GLY A 203 1.80 12.03 2.85
N GLN A 204 1.46 11.42 3.98
CA GLN A 204 1.74 11.98 5.30
C GLN A 204 3.26 12.07 5.54
N GLN A 205 4.00 11.00 5.25
CA GLN A 205 5.46 10.97 5.39
C GLN A 205 6.12 12.06 4.55
N VAL A 206 5.71 12.20 3.29
CA VAL A 206 6.24 13.20 2.36
C VAL A 206 5.99 14.63 2.85
N LEU A 207 4.80 14.94 3.37
CA LEU A 207 4.52 16.25 3.98
C LEU A 207 5.24 16.47 5.30
N ASP A 208 5.45 15.42 6.09
CA ASP A 208 6.21 15.51 7.33
C ASP A 208 7.69 15.83 7.05
N PHE A 209 8.31 15.22 6.04
CA PHE A 209 9.65 15.58 5.60
C PHE A 209 9.72 17.01 5.02
N THR A 210 8.70 17.40 4.24
CA THR A 210 8.60 18.77 3.72
C THR A 210 8.51 19.79 4.85
N TYR A 211 7.77 19.46 5.92
CA TYR A 211 7.71 20.27 7.12
C TYR A 211 9.06 20.34 7.86
N LEU A 212 9.82 19.24 7.90
CA LEU A 212 11.15 19.23 8.52
C LEU A 212 12.15 20.10 7.75
N GLU A 213 12.16 20.02 6.41
CA GLU A 213 13.03 20.85 5.56
C GLU A 213 12.63 22.34 5.62
N ASN A 214 11.32 22.65 5.63
CA ASN A 214 10.84 24.01 5.42
C ASN A 214 10.41 24.76 6.69
N GLY A 215 10.09 24.06 7.77
CA GLY A 215 9.61 24.66 9.00
C GLY A 215 8.31 25.46 8.82
N GLY A 216 8.04 26.42 9.71
CA GLY A 216 6.93 27.38 9.52
C GLY A 216 5.51 26.87 9.87
N GLY A 217 4.58 27.82 9.97
CA GLY A 217 3.20 27.56 10.37
C GLY A 217 2.36 26.87 9.29
N THR A 218 2.56 27.25 8.02
CA THR A 218 1.84 26.73 6.86
C THR A 218 2.09 25.23 6.67
N TRP A 219 3.35 24.81 6.64
CA TRP A 219 3.74 23.40 6.52
C TRP A 219 3.29 22.57 7.74
N ARG A 220 3.31 23.17 8.94
CA ARG A 220 2.77 22.53 10.15
C ARG A 220 1.27 22.25 10.03
N TRP A 221 0.50 23.22 9.55
CA TRP A 221 -0.94 23.05 9.32
C TRP A 221 -1.21 22.04 8.20
N SER A 222 -0.44 22.09 7.11
CA SER A 222 -0.58 21.13 6.02
C SER A 222 -0.37 19.68 6.50
N SER A 223 0.74 19.40 7.17
CA SER A 223 1.04 18.08 7.74
C SER A 223 -0.02 17.64 8.77
N ARG A 224 -0.46 18.53 9.67
CA ARG A 224 -1.46 18.18 10.70
C ARG A 224 -2.84 17.90 10.13
N ALA A 225 -3.33 18.78 9.24
CA ALA A 225 -4.65 18.62 8.63
C ALA A 225 -4.69 17.36 7.74
N TYR A 226 -3.60 17.09 7.02
CA TYR A 226 -3.45 15.85 6.25
C TYR A 226 -3.46 14.61 7.15
N THR A 227 -2.69 14.63 8.24
CA THR A 227 -2.65 13.52 9.20
C THR A 227 -4.05 13.25 9.78
N ALA A 228 -4.79 14.32 10.12
CA ALA A 228 -6.15 14.19 10.62
C ALA A 228 -7.08 13.56 9.57
N ALA A 229 -7.02 14.00 8.32
CA ALA A 229 -7.82 13.43 7.23
C ALA A 229 -7.53 11.93 7.00
N VAL A 230 -6.25 11.55 6.91
CA VAL A 230 -5.85 10.13 6.75
C VAL A 230 -6.28 9.29 7.95
N ARG A 231 -6.12 9.82 9.18
CA ARG A 231 -6.54 9.12 10.40
C ARG A 231 -8.04 8.92 10.44
N LEU A 232 -8.84 9.95 10.14
CA LEU A 232 -10.29 9.84 10.11
C LEU A 232 -10.75 8.79 9.09
N LEU A 233 -10.15 8.80 7.90
CA LEU A 233 -10.45 7.83 6.85
C LEU A 233 -10.10 6.39 7.25
N SER A 234 -8.91 6.17 7.82
CA SER A 234 -8.40 4.82 8.11
C SER A 234 -8.86 4.23 9.44
N LEU A 235 -9.28 5.04 10.42
CA LEU A 235 -9.70 4.57 11.74
C LEU A 235 -11.21 4.73 11.97
N PRO A 236 -11.74 5.89 12.39
CA PRO A 236 -13.15 5.98 12.76
C PRO A 236 -14.07 5.67 11.59
N ILE A 237 -13.80 6.14 10.37
CA ILE A 237 -14.69 5.85 9.23
C ILE A 237 -14.72 4.34 8.95
N ALA A 238 -13.56 3.69 8.86
CA ALA A 238 -13.49 2.24 8.64
C ALA A 238 -14.20 1.44 9.75
N LEU A 239 -13.98 1.82 11.02
CA LEU A 239 -14.54 1.11 12.17
C LEU A 239 -16.05 1.37 12.35
N LEU A 240 -16.52 2.59 12.10
CA LEU A 240 -17.93 2.95 12.18
C LEU A 240 -18.75 2.23 11.09
N ASN A 241 -18.18 1.93 9.92
CA ASN A 241 -18.84 1.09 8.92
C ASN A 241 -19.10 -0.33 9.45
N LEU A 242 -18.15 -0.92 10.17
CA LEU A 242 -18.33 -2.23 10.79
C LEU A 242 -19.35 -2.19 11.94
N VAL A 243 -19.33 -1.13 12.74
CA VAL A 243 -20.31 -0.93 13.82
C VAL A 243 -21.72 -0.72 13.27
N ALA A 244 -21.85 0.06 12.19
CA ALA A 244 -23.12 0.24 11.49
C ALA A 244 -23.64 -1.11 10.96
N LEU A 245 -22.76 -1.98 10.44
CA LEU A 245 -23.15 -3.32 9.98
C LEU A 245 -23.74 -4.14 11.13
N VAL A 246 -23.11 -4.13 12.31
CA VAL A 246 -23.65 -4.81 13.51
C VAL A 246 -25.01 -4.25 13.89
N ALA A 247 -25.17 -2.91 13.87
CA ALA A 247 -26.43 -2.25 14.21
C ALA A 247 -27.57 -2.61 13.23
N VAL A 248 -27.31 -2.56 11.93
CA VAL A 248 -28.29 -2.89 10.88
C VAL A 248 -28.71 -4.36 10.95
N LEU A 249 -27.77 -5.26 11.23
CA LEU A 249 -28.03 -6.70 11.30
C LEU A 249 -28.58 -7.17 12.65
N ALA A 250 -28.78 -6.27 13.63
CA ALA A 250 -29.31 -6.63 14.95
C ALA A 250 -30.73 -7.25 14.90
N VAL A 251 -31.46 -7.02 13.80
CA VAL A 251 -32.79 -7.60 13.54
C VAL A 251 -32.76 -9.00 12.93
N VAL A 252 -31.61 -9.44 12.40
CA VAL A 252 -31.47 -10.71 11.67
C VAL A 252 -31.72 -11.94 12.52
N PRO A 253 -31.25 -12.04 13.79
CA PRO A 253 -31.48 -13.22 14.63
C PRO A 253 -32.96 -13.60 14.72
N ARG A 254 -33.84 -12.61 14.89
CA ARG A 254 -35.30 -12.80 14.93
C ARG A 254 -35.86 -13.39 13.64
N ALA A 255 -35.31 -13.02 12.48
CA ALA A 255 -35.79 -13.51 11.19
C ALA A 255 -35.27 -14.92 10.84
N LEU A 256 -34.11 -15.31 11.40
CA LEU A 256 -33.49 -16.60 11.12
C LEU A 256 -33.88 -17.70 12.10
N ILE A 257 -34.28 -17.34 13.32
CA ILE A 257 -34.60 -18.31 14.39
C ILE A 257 -36.11 -18.52 14.42
N PRO A 258 -36.61 -19.73 14.11
CA PRO A 258 -38.03 -20.05 14.25
C PRO A 258 -38.44 -19.96 15.72
N THR A 259 -39.60 -19.34 16.00
CA THR A 259 -40.12 -19.05 17.34
C THR A 259 -40.26 -20.26 18.28
N ALA A 260 -40.22 -21.48 17.74
CA ALA A 260 -40.28 -22.72 18.52
C ALA A 260 -38.93 -23.14 19.14
N LEU A 261 -37.83 -22.47 18.81
CA LEU A 261 -36.47 -22.80 19.27
C LEU A 261 -35.82 -21.69 20.11
N ASP A 262 -36.56 -20.63 20.43
CA ASP A 262 -36.02 -19.36 20.97
C ASP A 262 -35.24 -19.54 22.27
N ASP A 263 -35.80 -20.23 23.28
CA ASP A 263 -35.15 -20.39 24.59
C ASP A 263 -33.86 -21.24 24.53
N VAL A 264 -33.89 -22.34 23.76
CA VAL A 264 -32.77 -23.29 23.67
C VAL A 264 -31.65 -22.73 22.80
N LEU A 265 -31.97 -22.06 21.69
CA LEU A 265 -30.97 -21.42 20.84
C LEU A 265 -30.38 -20.16 21.47
N LEU A 266 -31.17 -19.38 22.22
CA LEU A 266 -30.67 -18.23 22.97
C LEU A 266 -29.69 -18.67 24.06
N ALA A 267 -30.03 -19.70 24.84
CA ALA A 267 -29.14 -20.29 25.84
C ALA A 267 -27.88 -20.91 25.19
N ALA A 268 -28.02 -21.58 24.04
CA ALA A 268 -26.89 -22.15 23.31
C ALA A 268 -25.97 -21.08 22.70
N ALA A 269 -26.52 -20.04 22.09
CA ALA A 269 -25.76 -18.93 21.52
C ALA A 269 -25.06 -18.11 22.60
N ALA A 270 -25.75 -17.79 23.70
CA ALA A 270 -25.15 -17.14 24.88
C ALA A 270 -24.04 -18.02 25.49
N GLY A 271 -24.26 -19.34 25.55
CA GLY A 271 -23.25 -20.32 25.99
C GLY A 271 -22.03 -20.36 25.08
N LEU A 272 -22.22 -20.29 23.76
CA LEU A 272 -21.14 -20.33 22.77
C LEU A 272 -20.31 -19.03 22.77
N VAL A 273 -20.98 -17.88 22.88
CA VAL A 273 -20.34 -16.56 23.05
C VAL A 273 -19.60 -16.47 24.38
N GLY A 274 -20.22 -16.92 25.47
CA GLY A 274 -19.59 -17.00 26.80
C GLY A 274 -18.36 -17.91 26.79
N THR A 275 -18.45 -19.07 26.14
CA THR A 275 -17.35 -20.04 26.01
C THR A 275 -16.21 -19.47 25.16
N ALA A 276 -16.51 -18.85 24.01
CA ALA A 276 -15.52 -18.23 23.15
C ALA A 276 -14.83 -17.03 23.82
N GLY A 277 -15.59 -16.20 24.55
CA GLY A 277 -15.07 -15.08 25.34
C GLY A 277 -14.15 -15.55 26.48
N ALA A 278 -14.57 -16.57 27.23
CA ALA A 278 -13.77 -17.18 28.29
C ALA A 278 -12.48 -17.82 27.74
N ALA A 279 -12.58 -18.57 26.63
CA ALA A 279 -11.43 -19.18 25.96
C ALA A 279 -10.43 -18.12 25.46
N TYR A 280 -10.91 -17.02 24.88
CA TYR A 280 -10.06 -15.91 24.44
C TYR A 280 -9.37 -15.19 25.62
N ALA A 281 -10.09 -14.94 26.70
CA ALA A 281 -9.55 -14.33 27.92
C ALA A 281 -8.46 -15.21 28.55
N LEU A 282 -8.71 -16.53 28.66
CA LEU A 282 -7.75 -17.52 29.14
C LEU A 282 -6.51 -17.59 28.24
N TRP A 283 -6.69 -17.61 26.91
CA TRP A 283 -5.59 -17.57 25.95
C TRP A 283 -4.72 -16.31 26.11
N ARG A 284 -5.35 -15.14 26.32
CA ARG A 284 -4.62 -13.88 26.57
C ARG A 284 -3.85 -13.88 27.88
N VAL A 285 -4.43 -14.39 28.97
CA VAL A 285 -3.73 -14.51 30.26
C VAL A 285 -2.55 -15.49 30.15
N ALA A 286 -2.73 -16.62 29.47
CA ALA A 286 -1.67 -17.59 29.22
C ALA A 286 -0.54 -16.97 28.38
N ARG A 287 -0.87 -16.22 27.31
CA ARG A 287 0.11 -15.54 26.46
C ARG A 287 0.86 -14.42 27.21
N ALA A 288 0.18 -13.67 28.07
CA ALA A 288 0.80 -12.60 28.85
C ALA A 288 1.77 -13.13 29.92
N ARG A 289 1.49 -14.30 30.50
CA ARG A 289 2.37 -14.96 31.48
C ARG A 289 3.55 -15.69 30.83
N ASN A 290 3.38 -16.23 29.62
CA ASN A 290 4.39 -17.04 28.94
C ASN A 290 5.32 -16.27 27.99
N ALA A 291 5.19 -14.94 27.88
CA ALA A 291 6.08 -14.13 27.04
C ALA A 291 7.54 -14.08 27.52
N ALA A 292 7.85 -14.55 28.75
CA ALA A 292 9.20 -14.47 29.31
C ALA A 292 9.95 -15.81 29.33
N ARG A 293 9.27 -16.97 29.28
CA ARG A 293 9.93 -18.29 29.33
C ARG A 293 9.06 -19.35 28.64
N LEU A 294 9.72 -20.15 27.81
CA LEU A 294 9.39 -21.51 27.35
C LEU A 294 8.60 -21.75 26.05
N GLU A 295 9.28 -22.58 25.26
CA GLU A 295 8.85 -23.56 24.26
C GLU A 295 7.41 -24.09 24.43
N TRP A 296 6.79 -24.27 23.28
CA TRP A 296 5.38 -24.56 23.02
C TRP A 296 4.87 -25.93 23.48
N ARG A 297 5.29 -26.43 24.65
CA ARG A 297 4.73 -27.67 25.22
C ARG A 297 3.55 -27.36 26.14
N ALA A 298 2.35 -27.50 25.55
CA ALA A 298 1.06 -27.77 26.19
C ALA A 298 0.47 -26.79 27.24
N PRO A 299 0.26 -25.49 26.94
CA PRO A 299 -0.68 -24.66 27.72
C PRO A 299 -2.17 -24.88 27.38
N SER A 300 -2.53 -25.79 26.47
CA SER A 300 -3.87 -25.78 25.85
C SER A 300 -4.94 -26.62 26.57
N GLN A 301 -4.65 -27.68 27.30
CA GLN A 301 -5.72 -28.60 27.74
C GLN A 301 -6.59 -28.06 28.89
N ARG A 302 -6.03 -27.38 29.90
CA ARG A 302 -6.81 -26.88 31.04
C ARG A 302 -7.73 -25.70 30.69
N ALA A 303 -7.33 -24.86 29.72
CA ALA A 303 -8.16 -23.75 29.25
C ALA A 303 -9.41 -24.25 28.52
N TRP A 304 -9.30 -25.33 27.73
CA TRP A 304 -10.44 -25.96 27.04
C TRP A 304 -11.40 -26.68 28.00
N VAL A 305 -10.93 -27.15 29.16
CA VAL A 305 -11.79 -27.79 30.18
C VAL A 305 -12.57 -26.75 31.00
N ILE A 306 -11.99 -25.56 31.25
CA ILE A 306 -12.62 -24.51 32.07
C ILE A 306 -13.54 -23.60 31.24
N ALA A 307 -13.26 -23.42 29.94
CA ALA A 307 -14.04 -22.52 29.09
C ALA A 307 -15.54 -22.91 28.98
N PRO A 308 -15.94 -24.19 28.80
CA PRO A 308 -17.35 -24.57 28.72
C PRO A 308 -18.17 -24.28 29.99
N PRO A 309 -17.75 -24.68 31.22
CA PRO A 309 -18.53 -24.39 32.42
C PRO A 309 -18.61 -22.90 32.76
N VAL A 310 -17.56 -22.12 32.48
CA VAL A 310 -17.60 -20.66 32.62
C VAL A 310 -18.55 -20.04 31.58
N GLY A 311 -18.54 -20.53 30.34
CA GLY A 311 -19.47 -20.12 29.30
C GLY A 311 -20.93 -20.43 29.67
N CYS A 312 -21.21 -21.63 30.19
CA CYS A 312 -22.53 -21.98 30.71
C CYS A 312 -22.95 -21.11 31.88
N ALA A 313 -22.07 -20.82 32.84
CA ALA A 313 -22.40 -19.95 33.98
C ALA A 313 -22.72 -18.51 33.54
N ILE A 314 -21.98 -17.98 32.56
CA ILE A 314 -22.25 -16.66 31.96
C ILE A 314 -23.59 -16.69 31.21
N ALA A 315 -23.90 -17.76 30.48
CA ALA A 315 -25.16 -17.89 29.76
C ALA A 315 -26.36 -17.92 30.73
N VAL A 316 -26.29 -18.72 31.80
CA VAL A 316 -27.32 -18.78 32.84
C VAL A 316 -27.46 -17.43 33.56
N ALA A 317 -26.35 -16.77 33.89
CA ALA A 317 -26.40 -15.45 34.51
C ALA A 317 -26.99 -14.38 33.57
N ALA A 318 -26.69 -14.46 32.27
CA ALA A 318 -27.26 -13.58 31.27
C ALA A 318 -28.76 -13.84 31.08
N GLU A 319 -29.18 -15.10 31.01
CA GLU A 319 -30.59 -15.50 30.94
C GLU A 319 -31.37 -15.03 32.17
N LEU A 320 -30.86 -15.24 33.37
CA LEU A 320 -31.47 -14.74 34.62
C LEU A 320 -31.55 -13.22 34.67
N ALA A 321 -30.51 -12.52 34.18
CA ALA A 321 -30.52 -11.07 34.10
C ALA A 321 -31.52 -10.55 33.06
N LEU A 322 -31.60 -11.21 31.90
CA LEU A 322 -32.49 -10.85 30.78
C LEU A 322 -33.95 -11.15 31.10
N ALA A 323 -34.25 -12.27 31.77
CA ALA A 323 -35.58 -12.60 32.28
C ALA A 323 -36.09 -11.59 33.32
N ALA A 324 -35.18 -10.88 34.00
CA ALA A 324 -35.52 -9.79 34.91
C ALA A 324 -35.68 -8.43 34.20
N THR A 325 -35.36 -8.32 32.90
CA THR A 325 -35.53 -7.07 32.14
C THR A 325 -36.88 -6.98 31.45
N PRO A 326 -37.49 -5.78 31.37
CA PRO A 326 -38.75 -5.56 30.65
C PRO A 326 -38.57 -5.55 29.11
N LEU A 327 -37.45 -6.06 28.58
CA LEU A 327 -37.05 -5.92 27.17
C LEU A 327 -37.63 -7.00 26.25
N GLY A 328 -38.20 -8.07 26.80
CA GLY A 328 -38.71 -9.23 26.05
C GLY A 328 -37.61 -10.06 25.38
N ASP A 329 -37.99 -11.21 24.83
CA ASP A 329 -37.05 -12.20 24.27
C ASP A 329 -36.31 -11.67 23.03
N ASP A 330 -37.00 -10.90 22.18
CA ASP A 330 -36.41 -10.23 21.02
C ASP A 330 -35.29 -9.26 21.43
N GLY A 331 -35.52 -8.47 22.48
CA GLY A 331 -34.54 -7.52 23.00
C GLY A 331 -33.31 -8.22 23.58
N ALA A 332 -33.54 -9.32 24.30
CA ALA A 332 -32.50 -10.19 24.82
C ALA A 332 -31.64 -10.80 23.71
N LEU A 333 -32.27 -11.36 22.68
CA LEU A 333 -31.60 -11.94 21.53
C LEU A 333 -30.76 -10.90 20.77
N ALA A 334 -31.27 -9.68 20.59
CA ALA A 334 -30.51 -8.60 19.97
C ALA A 334 -29.29 -8.18 20.78
N ILE A 335 -29.40 -8.13 22.12
CA ILE A 335 -28.24 -7.87 22.99
C ILE A 335 -27.18 -8.98 22.86
N VAL A 336 -27.61 -10.25 22.87
CA VAL A 336 -26.72 -11.40 22.66
C VAL A 336 -26.03 -11.30 21.30
N TRP A 337 -26.73 -10.90 20.26
CA TRP A 337 -26.15 -10.67 18.93
C TRP A 337 -25.04 -9.61 18.95
N TRP A 338 -25.27 -8.46 19.58
CA TRP A 338 -24.21 -7.46 19.75
C TRP A 338 -23.01 -8.07 20.48
N LEU A 339 -23.21 -8.68 21.65
CA LEU A 339 -22.11 -9.31 22.40
C LEU A 339 -21.38 -10.40 21.59
N ALA A 340 -22.10 -11.17 20.78
CA ALA A 340 -21.52 -12.14 19.86
C ALA A 340 -20.63 -11.47 18.81
N CYS A 341 -21.13 -10.41 18.16
CA CYS A 341 -20.39 -9.61 17.17
C CYS A 341 -19.19 -8.85 17.77
N ALA A 342 -19.20 -8.55 19.07
CA ALA A 342 -18.09 -7.89 19.74
C ALA A 342 -16.82 -8.74 19.69
N VAL A 343 -16.92 -10.07 19.73
CA VAL A 343 -15.76 -10.99 19.69
C VAL A 343 -14.98 -10.89 18.36
N PRO A 344 -15.58 -11.14 17.17
CA PRO A 344 -14.89 -11.00 15.90
C PRO A 344 -14.49 -9.54 15.64
N PHE A 345 -15.29 -8.55 16.05
CA PHE A 345 -14.92 -7.13 15.93
C PHE A 345 -13.65 -6.81 16.71
N LEU A 346 -13.58 -7.15 18.00
CA LEU A 346 -12.42 -6.88 18.84
C LEU A 346 -11.20 -7.69 18.39
N ALA A 347 -11.39 -8.90 17.86
CA ALA A 347 -10.31 -9.69 17.27
C ALA A 347 -9.73 -9.01 16.01
N LEU A 348 -10.60 -8.55 15.11
CA LEU A 348 -10.22 -7.80 13.91
C LEU A 348 -9.47 -6.51 14.28
N VAL A 349 -10.04 -5.71 15.19
CA VAL A 349 -9.43 -4.48 15.69
C VAL A 349 -8.08 -4.76 16.37
N ALA A 350 -7.96 -5.90 17.07
CA ALA A 350 -6.70 -6.28 17.70
C ALA A 350 -5.61 -6.66 16.69
N GLY A 351 -6.00 -7.24 15.55
CA GLY A 351 -5.13 -7.42 14.39
C GLY A 351 -4.77 -6.08 13.76
N TYR A 352 -5.75 -5.21 13.55
CA TYR A 352 -5.58 -3.91 12.92
C TYR A 352 -4.67 -2.98 13.71
N GLU A 353 -4.69 -3.03 15.05
CA GLU A 353 -3.77 -2.28 15.93
C GLU A 353 -2.29 -2.48 15.59
N ARG A 354 -1.92 -3.66 15.06
CA ARG A 354 -0.53 -3.94 14.67
C ARG A 354 -0.09 -3.10 13.45
N VAL A 355 -1.06 -2.69 12.64
CA VAL A 355 -0.86 -1.91 11.41
C VAL A 355 -1.18 -0.43 11.64
N ARG A 356 -2.16 -0.15 12.51
CA ARG A 356 -2.67 1.19 12.84
C ARG A 356 -2.81 1.36 14.36
N PRO A 357 -1.79 1.94 15.03
CA PRO A 357 -1.84 2.23 16.46
C PRO A 357 -3.07 3.06 16.81
N GLY A 358 -3.74 2.69 17.91
CA GLY A 358 -4.96 3.34 18.38
C GLY A 358 -6.27 2.72 17.87
N ALA A 359 -6.22 1.78 16.92
CA ALA A 359 -7.39 1.05 16.45
C ALA A 359 -8.17 0.38 17.58
N LYS A 360 -7.50 -0.23 18.56
CA LYS A 360 -8.14 -0.83 19.75
C LYS A 360 -8.93 0.17 20.57
N LEU A 361 -8.33 1.33 20.83
CA LEU A 361 -8.97 2.36 21.65
C LEU A 361 -10.17 2.95 20.91
N VAL A 362 -9.97 3.39 19.66
CA VAL A 362 -11.02 4.01 18.84
C VAL A 362 -12.13 3.00 18.53
N GLY A 363 -11.78 1.77 18.19
CA GLY A 363 -12.72 0.69 17.88
C GLY A 363 -13.55 0.29 19.09
N ALA A 364 -12.93 0.06 20.25
CA ALA A 364 -13.66 -0.26 21.47
C ALA A 364 -14.55 0.91 21.91
N ALA A 365 -14.10 2.16 21.77
CA ALA A 365 -14.91 3.33 22.08
C ALA A 365 -16.11 3.47 21.12
N ALA A 366 -15.88 3.38 19.81
CA ALA A 366 -16.94 3.47 18.80
C ALA A 366 -17.99 2.35 18.99
N TYR A 367 -17.53 1.12 19.20
CA TYR A 367 -18.39 -0.02 19.45
C TYR A 367 -19.17 0.14 20.76
N GLY A 368 -18.49 0.51 21.85
CA GLY A 368 -19.12 0.68 23.16
C GLY A 368 -20.16 1.80 23.19
N VAL A 369 -19.87 2.93 22.53
CA VAL A 369 -20.83 4.05 22.40
C VAL A 369 -22.04 3.64 21.57
N ALA A 370 -21.83 2.97 20.43
CA ALA A 370 -22.95 2.50 19.59
C ALA A 370 -23.79 1.44 20.29
N PHE A 371 -23.16 0.50 21.00
CA PHE A 371 -23.88 -0.51 21.78
C PHE A 371 -24.67 0.12 22.93
N ALA A 372 -24.09 1.08 23.66
CA ALA A 372 -24.80 1.82 24.71
C ALA A 372 -25.98 2.62 24.13
N ALA A 373 -25.82 3.24 22.96
CA ALA A 373 -26.90 3.92 22.25
C ALA A 373 -28.00 2.93 21.85
N PHE A 374 -27.64 1.77 21.30
CA PHE A 374 -28.59 0.71 20.96
C PHE A 374 -29.41 0.26 22.17
N VAL A 375 -28.76 -0.04 23.31
CA VAL A 375 -29.45 -0.44 24.54
C VAL A 375 -30.37 0.66 25.06
N ALA A 376 -29.92 1.93 25.01
CA ALA A 376 -30.73 3.07 25.42
C ALA A 376 -31.97 3.25 24.52
N PHE A 377 -31.82 3.14 23.20
CA PHE A 377 -32.93 3.18 22.26
C PHE A 377 -33.88 1.99 22.45
N LEU A 378 -33.34 0.79 22.64
CA LEU A 378 -34.12 -0.42 22.91
C LEU A 378 -35.00 -0.25 24.15
N GLY A 379 -34.41 0.22 25.26
CA GLY A 379 -35.17 0.50 26.48
C GLY A 379 -36.24 1.57 26.29
N THR A 380 -35.93 2.63 25.53
CA THR A 380 -36.88 3.72 25.23
C THR A 380 -38.07 3.20 24.41
N PHE A 381 -37.83 2.43 23.35
CA PHE A 381 -38.87 1.92 22.47
C PHE A 381 -39.64 0.74 23.08
N ALA A 382 -39.03 -0.06 23.95
CA ALA A 382 -39.71 -1.11 24.72
C ALA A 382 -40.68 -0.51 25.76
N ALA A 383 -40.31 0.63 26.36
CA ALA A 383 -41.16 1.34 27.31
C ALA A 383 -42.37 2.01 26.64
N HIS A 384 -42.26 2.43 25.38
CA HIS A 384 -43.30 3.13 24.66
C HIS A 384 -44.28 2.15 23.96
N ALA A 385 -45.54 2.14 24.40
CA ALA A 385 -46.52 1.12 24.02
C ALA A 385 -46.69 0.92 22.49
N PRO A 386 -46.75 1.98 21.66
CA PRO A 386 -46.90 1.83 20.21
C PRO A 386 -45.67 1.21 19.51
N THR A 387 -44.47 1.32 20.09
CA THR A 387 -43.22 0.80 19.48
C THR A 387 -42.76 -0.51 20.10
N ARG A 388 -43.39 -0.98 21.19
CA ARG A 388 -42.90 -2.12 21.98
C ARG A 388 -42.72 -3.39 21.17
N ALA A 389 -43.66 -3.69 20.26
CA ALA A 389 -43.62 -4.91 19.43
C ALA A 389 -42.46 -4.94 18.42
N HIS A 390 -41.88 -3.77 18.11
CA HIS A 390 -40.80 -3.60 17.13
C HIS A 390 -39.61 -2.84 17.73
N ALA A 391 -39.43 -2.94 19.06
CA ALA A 391 -38.43 -2.12 19.77
C ALA A 391 -37.00 -2.37 19.29
N VAL A 392 -36.69 -3.60 18.85
CA VAL A 392 -35.38 -3.98 18.28
C VAL A 392 -35.16 -3.31 16.93
N GLU A 393 -36.16 -3.35 16.06
CA GLU A 393 -36.12 -2.74 14.74
C GLU A 393 -35.93 -1.23 14.83
N TYR A 394 -36.67 -0.56 15.72
CA TYR A 394 -36.46 0.86 16.00
C TYR A 394 -35.06 1.12 16.58
N ALA A 395 -34.62 0.36 17.59
CA ALA A 395 -33.29 0.54 18.17
C ALA A 395 -32.17 0.36 17.13
N ALA A 396 -32.31 -0.61 16.22
CA ALA A 396 -31.39 -0.86 15.12
C ALA A 396 -31.35 0.33 14.13
N LEU A 397 -32.52 0.81 13.68
CA LEU A 397 -32.61 1.97 12.77
C LEU A 397 -32.00 3.24 13.38
N TRP A 398 -32.27 3.51 14.65
CA TRP A 398 -31.76 4.72 15.32
C TRP A 398 -30.27 4.67 15.61
N THR A 399 -29.76 3.50 15.99
CA THR A 399 -28.32 3.29 16.13
C THR A 399 -27.62 3.42 14.79
N THR A 400 -28.23 2.89 13.72
CA THR A 400 -27.74 3.04 12.34
C THR A 400 -27.73 4.51 11.93
N ARG A 401 -28.82 5.27 12.15
CA ARG A 401 -28.89 6.71 11.90
C ARG A 401 -27.76 7.46 12.60
N LEU A 402 -27.56 7.22 13.90
CA LEU A 402 -26.50 7.87 14.68
C LEU A 402 -25.11 7.53 14.13
N THR A 403 -24.89 6.27 13.76
CA THR A 403 -23.61 5.81 13.22
C THR A 403 -23.34 6.42 11.84
N PHE A 404 -24.34 6.44 10.95
CA PHE A 404 -24.25 7.10 9.64
C PHE A 404 -24.06 8.62 9.75
N ALA A 405 -24.73 9.29 10.70
CA ALA A 405 -24.50 10.71 10.95
C ALA A 405 -23.06 10.97 11.40
N THR A 406 -22.52 10.11 12.28
CA THR A 406 -21.12 10.19 12.72
C THR A 406 -20.14 9.91 11.57
N LEU A 407 -20.47 8.96 10.68
CA LEU A 407 -19.73 8.70 9.45
C LEU A 407 -19.71 9.93 8.54
N GLY A 408 -20.88 10.53 8.27
CA GLY A 408 -21.02 11.72 7.44
C GLY A 408 -20.23 12.91 8.01
N ALA A 409 -20.34 13.17 9.30
CA ALA A 409 -19.54 14.18 9.98
C ALA A 409 -18.04 13.89 9.86
N SER A 410 -17.62 12.64 10.00
CA SER A 410 -16.22 12.24 9.83
C SER A 410 -15.72 12.45 8.39
N LEU A 411 -16.56 12.18 7.38
CA LEU A 411 -16.26 12.44 5.96
C LEU A 411 -16.12 13.94 5.70
N VAL A 412 -17.02 14.78 6.25
CA VAL A 412 -16.92 16.25 6.13
C VAL A 412 -15.64 16.76 6.76
N VAL A 413 -15.30 16.33 7.98
CA VAL A 413 -14.05 16.74 8.65
C VAL A 413 -12.82 16.25 7.87
N THR A 414 -12.88 15.06 7.27
CA THR A 414 -11.84 14.55 6.38
C THR A 414 -11.65 15.45 5.17
N GLY A 415 -12.75 15.84 4.50
CA GLY A 415 -12.73 16.76 3.37
C GLY A 415 -12.19 18.15 3.72
N LEU A 416 -12.63 18.72 4.85
CA LEU A 416 -12.10 19.98 5.37
C LEU A 416 -10.60 19.88 5.68
N GLY A 417 -10.16 18.78 6.29
CA GLY A 417 -8.74 18.51 6.55
C GLY A 417 -7.92 18.43 5.25
N ALA A 418 -8.46 17.81 4.20
CA ALA A 418 -7.84 17.74 2.88
C ALA A 418 -7.71 19.13 2.24
N ILE A 419 -8.77 19.96 2.32
CA ILE A 419 -8.81 21.34 1.80
C ILE A 419 -7.81 22.23 2.54
N VAL A 420 -7.86 22.22 3.87
CA VAL A 420 -6.91 23.00 4.69
C VAL A 420 -5.48 22.55 4.41
N SER A 421 -5.24 21.25 4.25
CA SER A 421 -3.92 20.75 3.92
C SER A 421 -3.42 21.27 2.57
N ALA A 422 -4.24 21.15 1.52
CA ALA A 422 -3.89 21.59 0.17
C ALA A 422 -3.68 23.12 0.11
N ALA A 423 -4.55 23.89 0.76
CA ALA A 423 -4.44 25.35 0.83
C ALA A 423 -3.17 25.79 1.57
N ALA A 424 -2.91 25.22 2.76
CA ALA A 424 -1.72 25.54 3.53
C ALA A 424 -0.43 25.16 2.80
N ALA A 425 -0.43 24.02 2.08
CA ALA A 425 0.70 23.59 1.26
C ALA A 425 0.91 24.52 0.06
N TRP A 426 -0.17 24.93 -0.62
CA TRP A 426 -0.10 25.89 -1.72
C TRP A 426 0.49 27.23 -1.28
N VAL A 427 0.05 27.77 -0.14
CA VAL A 427 0.64 28.98 0.46
C VAL A 427 2.11 28.72 0.80
N GLY A 428 2.44 27.57 1.42
CA GLY A 428 3.81 27.17 1.73
C GLY A 428 4.74 27.22 0.52
N VAL A 429 4.36 26.59 -0.60
CA VAL A 429 5.13 26.60 -1.86
C VAL A 429 5.27 28.00 -2.45
N ARG A 430 4.28 28.87 -2.26
CA ARG A 430 4.30 30.25 -2.76
C ARG A 430 5.24 31.15 -1.96
N LEU A 431 5.37 30.91 -0.66
CA LEU A 431 6.26 31.64 0.25
C LEU A 431 7.73 31.24 0.14
N LEU A 432 8.05 30.11 -0.51
CA LEU A 432 9.44 29.72 -0.73
C LEU A 432 10.14 30.64 -1.76
N PRO A 433 11.40 31.04 -1.49
CA PRO A 433 12.18 31.89 -2.37
C PRO A 433 12.54 31.18 -3.69
N ARG A 434 13.03 31.94 -4.69
CA ARG A 434 13.23 31.47 -6.09
C ARG A 434 14.45 32.09 -6.78
N ARG A 435 15.27 32.81 -6.04
CA ARG A 435 16.39 33.61 -6.56
C ARG A 435 17.51 32.69 -7.04
N THR A 436 17.87 31.69 -6.23
CA THR A 436 18.97 30.76 -6.56
C THR A 436 18.47 29.45 -7.19
N PRO A 437 19.33 28.70 -7.91
CA PRO A 437 19.00 27.35 -8.38
C PRO A 437 18.56 26.41 -7.24
N ALA A 438 19.30 26.40 -6.12
CA ALA A 438 18.98 25.60 -4.94
C ALA A 438 17.59 25.95 -4.35
N GLU A 439 17.22 27.24 -4.33
CA GLU A 439 15.88 27.67 -3.89
C GLU A 439 14.78 27.19 -4.86
N ARG A 440 15.03 27.20 -6.17
CA ARG A 440 14.09 26.67 -7.17
C ARG A 440 13.92 25.15 -7.03
N ALA A 441 15.01 24.43 -6.81
CA ALA A 441 15.01 22.98 -6.57
C ALA A 441 14.21 22.62 -5.31
N ARG A 442 14.51 23.29 -4.18
CA ARG A 442 13.76 23.16 -2.93
C ARG A 442 12.26 23.42 -3.12
N ARG A 443 11.90 24.48 -3.86
CA ARG A 443 10.51 24.77 -4.18
C ARG A 443 9.86 23.70 -5.06
N ALA A 444 10.59 23.14 -6.03
CA ALA A 444 10.11 22.05 -6.87
C ALA A 444 9.86 20.77 -6.05
N ARG A 445 10.80 20.40 -5.16
CA ARG A 445 10.63 19.27 -4.22
C ARG A 445 9.39 19.45 -3.34
N ALA A 446 9.20 20.64 -2.79
CA ALA A 446 8.01 20.96 -1.99
C ALA A 446 6.71 20.87 -2.83
N ALA A 447 6.71 21.34 -4.08
CA ALA A 447 5.56 21.24 -4.98
C ALA A 447 5.21 19.78 -5.34
N ASP A 448 6.22 18.96 -5.62
CA ASP A 448 6.09 17.53 -5.93
C ASP A 448 5.58 16.75 -4.70
N ALA A 449 6.07 17.10 -3.51
CA ALA A 449 5.57 16.56 -2.26
C ALA A 449 4.07 16.85 -2.06
N CYS A 450 3.64 18.09 -2.34
CA CYS A 450 2.23 18.46 -2.30
C CYS A 450 1.38 17.69 -3.32
N ALA A 451 1.91 17.47 -4.53
CA ALA A 451 1.21 16.71 -5.57
C ALA A 451 1.02 15.24 -5.17
N THR A 452 2.07 14.64 -4.60
CA THR A 452 2.03 13.28 -4.06
C THR A 452 1.02 13.18 -2.93
N ALA A 453 1.02 14.11 -1.98
CA ALA A 453 0.05 14.13 -0.88
C ALA A 453 -1.40 14.18 -1.39
N ARG A 454 -1.70 15.03 -2.38
CA ARG A 454 -3.04 15.10 -2.99
C ARG A 454 -3.44 13.77 -3.63
N LEU A 455 -2.59 13.19 -4.46
CA LEU A 455 -2.85 11.93 -5.15
C LEU A 455 -3.12 10.81 -4.14
N THR A 456 -2.22 10.67 -3.17
CA THR A 456 -2.21 9.59 -2.17
C THR A 456 -3.33 9.69 -1.14
N LEU A 457 -3.99 10.84 -1.00
CA LEU A 457 -5.21 10.98 -0.21
C LEU A 457 -6.47 10.78 -1.05
N SER A 458 -6.46 11.24 -2.30
CA SER A 458 -7.63 11.19 -3.18
C SER A 458 -7.95 9.75 -3.61
N ILE A 459 -6.94 8.97 -4.01
CA ILE A 459 -7.14 7.58 -4.44
C ILE A 459 -7.76 6.73 -3.33
N PRO A 460 -7.24 6.72 -2.09
CA PRO A 460 -7.85 5.96 -1.00
C PRO A 460 -9.23 6.46 -0.62
N PHE A 461 -9.46 7.77 -0.65
CA PHE A 461 -10.77 8.33 -0.34
C PHE A 461 -11.83 7.88 -1.35
N ILE A 462 -11.54 8.03 -2.66
CA ILE A 462 -12.43 7.58 -3.74
C ILE A 462 -12.63 6.07 -3.65
N GLY A 463 -11.55 5.30 -3.59
CA GLY A 463 -11.61 3.84 -3.53
C GLY A 463 -12.39 3.32 -2.33
N PHE A 464 -12.11 3.85 -1.14
CA PHE A 464 -12.82 3.47 0.09
C PHE A 464 -14.30 3.83 0.01
N LEU A 465 -14.64 5.05 -0.46
CA LEU A 465 -16.03 5.48 -0.60
C LEU A 465 -16.76 4.60 -1.61
N SER A 466 -16.18 4.35 -2.78
CA SER A 466 -16.76 3.47 -3.81
C SER A 466 -17.04 2.06 -3.29
N VAL A 467 -16.04 1.41 -2.66
CA VAL A 467 -16.21 0.05 -2.11
C VAL A 467 -17.27 0.03 -1.01
N THR A 468 -17.26 1.03 -0.13
CA THR A 468 -18.22 1.14 0.98
C THR A 468 -19.65 1.36 0.48
N MET A 469 -19.84 2.22 -0.53
CA MET A 469 -21.16 2.47 -1.13
C MET A 469 -21.71 1.22 -1.83
N VAL A 470 -20.87 0.49 -2.56
CA VAL A 470 -21.26 -0.79 -3.18
C VAL A 470 -21.66 -1.83 -2.13
N LEU A 471 -20.85 -1.96 -1.07
CA LEU A 471 -21.12 -2.90 0.02
C LEU A 471 -22.46 -2.59 0.70
N TRP A 472 -22.70 -1.33 1.07
CA TRP A 472 -23.94 -0.93 1.72
C TRP A 472 -25.16 -1.04 0.82
N SER A 473 -25.03 -0.70 -0.47
CA SER A 473 -26.11 -0.91 -1.42
C SER A 473 -26.50 -2.39 -1.49
N GLY A 474 -25.49 -3.28 -1.49
CA GLY A 474 -25.71 -4.72 -1.43
C GLY A 474 -26.40 -5.18 -0.14
N VAL A 475 -25.94 -4.70 1.02
CA VAL A 475 -26.58 -5.02 2.32
C VAL A 475 -28.04 -4.58 2.32
N PHE A 476 -28.34 -3.38 1.84
CA PHE A 476 -29.71 -2.86 1.83
C PHE A 476 -30.60 -3.58 0.83
N GLU A 477 -30.07 -4.00 -0.33
CA GLU A 477 -30.83 -4.84 -1.27
C GLU A 477 -31.11 -6.24 -0.69
N VAL A 478 -30.19 -6.82 0.09
CA VAL A 478 -30.46 -8.07 0.83
C VAL A 478 -31.58 -7.89 1.85
N LEU A 479 -31.55 -6.80 2.62
CA LEU A 479 -32.62 -6.46 3.58
C LEU A 479 -33.95 -6.21 2.86
N ASN A 480 -33.90 -5.58 1.69
CA ASN A 480 -35.06 -5.32 0.85
C ASN A 480 -35.72 -6.62 0.36
N ARG A 481 -34.96 -7.71 0.16
CA ARG A 481 -35.53 -9.01 -0.21
C ARG A 481 -35.99 -9.87 0.98
N ALA A 482 -35.58 -9.52 2.20
CA ALA A 482 -35.97 -10.23 3.40
C ALA A 482 -37.36 -9.75 3.87
N ASP A 483 -38.42 -10.43 3.41
CA ASP A 483 -39.82 -10.01 3.60
C ASP A 483 -40.29 -9.82 5.06
N THR A 484 -39.57 -10.41 6.01
CA THR A 484 -39.90 -10.39 7.43
C THR A 484 -39.23 -9.25 8.19
N LEU A 485 -38.17 -8.64 7.65
CA LEU A 485 -37.41 -7.60 8.34
C LEU A 485 -38.10 -6.23 8.25
N TYR A 486 -38.15 -5.51 9.37
CA TYR A 486 -38.75 -4.17 9.49
C TYR A 486 -40.26 -4.08 9.16
N ARG A 487 -40.95 -5.21 9.02
CA ARG A 487 -42.42 -5.22 8.87
C ARG A 487 -43.08 -4.67 10.13
N GLY A 488 -44.03 -3.75 9.98
CA GLY A 488 -44.77 -3.13 11.08
C GLY A 488 -44.08 -1.92 11.75
N VAL A 489 -42.90 -1.51 11.28
CA VAL A 489 -42.17 -0.35 11.82
C VAL A 489 -42.75 0.96 11.28
N ASP A 490 -43.64 1.62 12.03
CA ASP A 490 -44.12 2.96 11.69
C ASP A 490 -43.12 4.05 12.12
N MET A 491 -42.46 4.69 11.16
CA MET A 491 -41.49 5.77 11.41
C MET A 491 -42.11 7.06 11.98
N ARG A 492 -43.44 7.24 11.92
CA ARG A 492 -44.13 8.44 12.45
C ARG A 492 -44.22 8.46 13.96
N VAL A 493 -44.45 7.28 14.56
CA VAL A 493 -44.58 7.07 16.02
C VAL A 493 -43.31 7.48 16.78
N VAL A 494 -42.20 7.60 16.06
CA VAL A 494 -40.89 7.78 16.64
C VAL A 494 -40.57 9.23 16.98
N GLU A 495 -41.11 10.18 16.20
CA GLU A 495 -40.93 11.62 16.47
C GLU A 495 -41.57 12.03 17.80
N THR A 496 -42.64 11.33 18.23
CA THR A 496 -43.30 11.55 19.51
C THR A 496 -42.62 10.80 20.67
N ALA A 497 -42.10 9.58 20.44
CA ALA A 497 -41.49 8.74 21.46
C ALA A 497 -40.15 9.25 21.99
N THR A 498 -39.32 9.86 21.14
CA THR A 498 -37.97 10.31 21.51
C THR A 498 -37.92 11.70 22.14
N GLY A 499 -39.05 12.42 22.16
CA GLY A 499 -39.16 13.77 22.70
C GLY A 499 -38.11 14.71 22.11
N ALA A 500 -38.22 15.01 20.81
CA ALA A 500 -37.44 15.97 20.02
C ALA A 500 -36.26 16.61 20.77
N ARG A 501 -35.14 15.88 20.92
CA ARG A 501 -33.90 16.48 21.43
C ARG A 501 -33.21 17.19 20.27
N PRO A 502 -33.06 18.53 20.30
CA PRO A 502 -32.55 19.32 19.17
C PRO A 502 -31.18 18.87 18.68
N PHE A 503 -30.38 18.27 19.55
CA PHE A 503 -29.01 17.87 19.25
C PHE A 503 -28.89 16.69 18.27
N VAL A 504 -29.77 15.68 18.37
CA VAL A 504 -29.75 14.52 17.46
C VAL A 504 -30.34 14.88 16.11
N ASP A 505 -31.40 15.70 16.09
CA ASP A 505 -31.98 16.22 14.85
C ASP A 505 -31.10 17.26 14.14
N TRP A 506 -30.21 17.93 14.88
CA TRP A 506 -29.17 18.80 14.32
C TRP A 506 -28.00 18.02 13.69
N LEU A 507 -27.59 16.90 14.29
CA LEU A 507 -26.48 16.07 13.80
C LEU A 507 -26.88 15.12 12.67
N ALA A 508 -28.15 14.70 12.63
CA ALA A 508 -28.69 13.78 11.65
C ALA A 508 -29.98 14.37 11.09
N ALA A 509 -30.02 14.67 9.79
CA ALA A 509 -31.22 15.18 9.13
C ALA A 509 -32.46 14.35 9.53
N PRO A 510 -33.57 15.00 9.91
CA PRO A 510 -34.81 14.30 10.25
C PRO A 510 -35.23 13.31 9.15
N PRO A 511 -35.95 12.21 9.46
CA PRO A 511 -36.40 11.25 8.46
C PRO A 511 -37.16 11.91 7.32
N HIS A 512 -38.02 12.88 7.63
CA HIS A 512 -38.75 13.65 6.63
C HIS A 512 -37.85 14.56 5.77
N VAL A 513 -36.69 15.02 6.27
CA VAL A 513 -35.70 15.80 5.49
C VAL A 513 -34.91 14.87 4.57
N VAL A 514 -34.46 13.72 5.07
CA VAL A 514 -33.79 12.69 4.25
C VAL A 514 -34.72 12.24 3.12
N ILE A 515 -35.98 11.97 3.44
CA ILE A 515 -36.99 11.55 2.48
C ILE A 515 -37.39 12.71 1.54
N ALA A 516 -37.43 13.95 2.01
CA ALA A 516 -37.67 15.11 1.14
C ALA A 516 -36.51 15.35 0.14
N LEU A 517 -35.26 15.12 0.55
CA LEU A 517 -34.10 15.12 -0.34
C LEU A 517 -34.21 13.99 -1.38
N MET A 518 -34.71 12.81 -0.99
CA MET A 518 -34.98 11.72 -1.94
C MET A 518 -36.12 12.04 -2.92
N ASP A 519 -37.18 12.72 -2.46
CA ASP A 519 -38.34 13.14 -3.24
C ASP A 519 -37.94 14.11 -4.37
N GLN A 520 -37.05 15.06 -4.08
CA GLN A 520 -36.47 15.96 -5.10
C GLN A 520 -35.64 15.20 -6.16
N THR A 521 -35.02 14.07 -5.80
CA THR A 521 -34.10 13.33 -6.68
C THR A 521 -34.77 12.18 -7.45
N THR A 522 -36.10 12.18 -7.56
CA THR A 522 -36.91 11.20 -8.35
C THR A 522 -36.81 9.76 -7.87
N TRP A 523 -36.62 9.50 -6.56
CA TRP A 523 -36.72 8.13 -6.05
C TRP A 523 -38.14 7.61 -6.32
N ARG A 524 -38.26 6.46 -7.02
CA ARG A 524 -39.57 5.83 -7.32
C ARG A 524 -40.17 5.59 -5.95
N ASP A 525 -41.22 6.33 -5.61
CA ASP A 525 -42.02 6.21 -4.39
C ASP A 525 -41.65 7.12 -3.21
N ALA A 526 -40.57 7.91 -3.26
CA ALA A 526 -40.27 8.85 -2.16
C ALA A 526 -41.37 9.90 -1.95
N GLY A 527 -42.00 10.37 -3.01
CA GLY A 527 -43.14 11.29 -2.92
C GLY A 527 -44.39 10.62 -2.33
N ALA A 528 -44.62 9.35 -2.63
CA ALA A 528 -45.70 8.56 -2.03
C ALA A 528 -45.41 8.30 -0.53
N VAL A 529 -44.17 7.94 -0.19
CA VAL A 529 -43.69 7.78 1.20
C VAL A 529 -43.76 9.10 1.97
N ARG A 530 -43.42 10.23 1.36
CA ARG A 530 -43.53 11.56 1.98
C ARG A 530 -44.98 11.92 2.25
N ARG A 531 -45.87 11.71 1.29
CA ARG A 531 -47.31 11.88 1.48
C ARG A 531 -47.83 10.93 2.55
N LEU A 532 -47.33 9.70 2.60
CA LEU A 532 -47.65 8.76 3.67
C LEU A 532 -47.26 9.39 5.01
N LEU A 533 -45.99 9.76 5.23
CA LEU A 533 -45.52 10.37 6.48
C LEU A 533 -46.31 11.61 6.92
N ARG A 534 -46.84 12.40 5.97
CA ARG A 534 -47.68 13.58 6.24
C ARG A 534 -49.18 13.29 6.39
N ASP A 535 -49.57 12.03 6.29
CA ASP A 535 -50.96 11.56 6.23
C ASP A 535 -51.77 12.10 5.02
N GLU A 536 -51.06 12.49 3.97
CA GLU A 536 -51.58 13.01 2.69
C GLU A 536 -51.73 11.92 1.61
N ALA A 537 -51.34 10.68 1.90
CA ALA A 537 -51.37 9.59 0.91
C ALA A 537 -52.79 9.09 0.60
N SER A 538 -53.02 8.78 -0.67
CA SER A 538 -54.25 8.16 -1.19
C SER A 538 -54.46 6.75 -0.65
N ALA A 539 -55.72 6.26 -0.70
CA ALA A 539 -56.05 4.89 -0.29
C ALA A 539 -55.27 3.83 -1.10
N ASP A 540 -55.07 4.07 -2.40
CA ASP A 540 -54.29 3.17 -3.26
C ASP A 540 -52.80 3.14 -2.93
N GLU A 541 -52.22 4.28 -2.50
CA GLU A 541 -50.83 4.32 -2.00
C GLU A 541 -50.74 3.57 -0.66
N ARG A 542 -51.70 3.77 0.26
CA ARG A 542 -51.74 3.03 1.53
C ARG A 542 -51.92 1.52 1.34
N ALA A 543 -52.62 1.10 0.29
CA ALA A 543 -52.81 -0.32 -0.05
C ALA A 543 -51.62 -0.94 -0.79
N ARG A 544 -50.85 -0.14 -1.54
CA ARG A 544 -49.69 -0.61 -2.31
C ARG A 544 -48.44 -0.81 -1.46
N TYR A 545 -48.25 -0.02 -0.41
CA TYR A 545 -47.06 -0.09 0.43
C TYR A 545 -47.35 -0.82 1.74
N ASP A 546 -46.47 -1.75 2.13
CA ASP A 546 -46.37 -2.18 3.52
C ASP A 546 -45.75 -1.01 4.29
N THR A 547 -46.64 -0.10 4.71
CA THR A 547 -46.31 1.26 5.15
C THR A 547 -45.21 1.36 6.20
N GLY A 548 -44.91 0.28 6.95
CA GLY A 548 -43.77 0.26 7.86
C GLY A 548 -42.46 -0.13 7.19
N ARG A 549 -42.44 -1.28 6.51
CA ARG A 549 -41.23 -1.85 5.89
C ARG A 549 -40.70 -0.97 4.76
N ASP A 550 -41.57 -0.56 3.83
CA ASP A 550 -41.16 0.19 2.66
C ASP A 550 -40.58 1.56 3.05
N VAL A 551 -41.14 2.16 4.12
CA VAL A 551 -40.66 3.43 4.68
C VAL A 551 -39.31 3.26 5.37
N ALA A 552 -39.12 2.19 6.15
CA ALA A 552 -37.85 1.90 6.81
C ALA A 552 -36.71 1.62 5.81
N LEU A 553 -36.99 0.83 4.77
CA LEU A 553 -36.00 0.54 3.71
C LEU A 553 -35.71 1.78 2.86
N THR A 554 -36.73 2.54 2.46
CA THR A 554 -36.53 3.83 1.78
C THR A 554 -35.69 4.77 2.64
N TYR A 555 -35.91 4.80 3.95
CA TYR A 555 -35.10 5.59 4.87
C TYR A 555 -33.63 5.14 4.90
N LEU A 556 -33.36 3.83 4.97
CA LEU A 556 -32.00 3.29 4.90
C LEU A 556 -31.31 3.65 3.58
N HIS A 557 -31.98 3.49 2.44
CA HIS A 557 -31.48 3.94 1.13
C HIS A 557 -31.22 5.46 1.12
N GLY A 558 -32.08 6.24 1.77
CA GLY A 558 -31.88 7.68 1.97
C GLY A 558 -30.62 7.99 2.78
N LEU A 559 -30.35 7.25 3.86
CA LEU A 559 -29.11 7.38 4.61
C LEU A 559 -27.89 7.08 3.73
N LEU A 560 -27.93 6.01 2.92
CA LEU A 560 -26.85 5.71 1.98
C LEU A 560 -26.65 6.83 0.95
N PHE A 561 -27.74 7.33 0.38
CA PHE A 561 -27.72 8.43 -0.58
C PHE A 561 -27.11 9.70 0.03
N THR A 562 -27.46 10.02 1.29
CA THR A 562 -26.86 11.18 1.99
C THR A 562 -25.36 11.00 2.28
N GLN A 563 -24.89 9.76 2.49
CA GLN A 563 -23.46 9.48 2.67
C GLN A 563 -22.67 9.55 1.35
N ALA A 564 -23.23 8.99 0.27
CA ALA A 564 -22.66 9.12 -1.06
C ALA A 564 -22.59 10.60 -1.47
N GLY A 565 -23.66 11.33 -1.15
CA GLY A 565 -23.89 12.69 -1.58
C GLY A 565 -24.32 12.77 -3.03
N VAL A 566 -25.06 13.83 -3.38
CA VAL A 566 -25.52 14.08 -4.75
C VAL A 566 -24.34 14.23 -5.74
N GLY A 567 -23.16 14.58 -5.23
CA GLY A 567 -21.91 14.69 -5.99
C GLY A 567 -21.19 13.37 -6.26
N PHE A 568 -21.68 12.22 -5.79
CA PHE A 568 -20.97 10.94 -5.92
C PHE A 568 -20.70 10.55 -7.37
N VAL A 569 -21.70 10.63 -8.26
CA VAL A 569 -21.49 10.32 -9.67
C VAL A 569 -20.61 11.35 -10.38
N ALA A 570 -20.68 12.62 -9.98
CA ALA A 570 -19.75 13.61 -10.49
C ALA A 570 -18.30 13.32 -10.04
N MET A 571 -18.10 12.89 -8.79
CA MET A 571 -16.79 12.41 -8.30
C MET A 571 -16.31 11.21 -9.12
N LEU A 572 -17.15 10.21 -9.34
CA LEU A 572 -16.82 9.03 -10.16
C LEU A 572 -16.51 9.42 -11.61
N GLY A 573 -17.29 10.31 -12.21
CA GLY A 573 -17.08 10.79 -13.57
C GLY A 573 -15.76 11.53 -13.74
N VAL A 574 -15.42 12.43 -12.81
CA VAL A 574 -14.11 13.11 -12.80
C VAL A 574 -12.98 12.10 -12.61
N SER A 575 -13.15 11.13 -11.71
CA SER A 575 -12.14 10.10 -11.45
C SER A 575 -11.94 9.17 -12.66
N ALA A 576 -13.02 8.79 -13.33
CA ALA A 576 -13.00 8.00 -14.55
C ALA A 576 -12.34 8.77 -15.70
N ALA A 577 -12.66 10.05 -15.88
CA ALA A 577 -12.00 10.91 -16.87
C ALA A 577 -10.49 11.03 -16.60
N CYS A 578 -10.11 11.18 -15.33
CA CYS A 578 -8.70 11.16 -14.91
C CYS A 578 -8.02 9.82 -15.22
N LEU A 579 -8.69 8.70 -14.95
CA LEU A 579 -8.17 7.37 -15.25
C LEU A 579 -8.01 7.15 -16.77
N VAL A 580 -9.02 7.49 -17.57
CA VAL A 580 -8.97 7.40 -19.03
C VAL A 580 -7.84 8.26 -19.59
N PHE A 581 -7.68 9.48 -19.06
CA PHE A 581 -6.56 10.35 -19.43
C PHE A 581 -5.21 9.69 -19.11
N TYR A 582 -5.05 9.11 -17.92
CA TYR A 582 -3.82 8.40 -17.54
C TYR A 582 -3.56 7.19 -18.43
N LEU A 583 -4.58 6.37 -18.70
CA LEU A 583 -4.49 5.22 -19.60
C LEU A 583 -4.12 5.65 -21.02
N THR A 584 -4.64 6.79 -21.50
CA THR A 584 -4.27 7.34 -22.82
C THR A 584 -2.79 7.72 -22.86
N VAL A 585 -2.26 8.29 -21.78
CA VAL A 585 -0.83 8.58 -21.65
C VAL A 585 0.01 7.30 -21.65
N ALA A 586 -0.42 6.26 -20.92
CA ALA A 586 0.30 5.00 -20.79
C ALA A 586 0.10 4.04 -21.98
N ALA A 587 -0.93 4.23 -22.80
CA ALA A 587 -1.36 3.26 -23.81
C ALA A 587 -0.25 2.84 -24.80
N PRO A 588 0.59 3.74 -25.36
CA PRO A 588 1.65 3.30 -26.27
C PRO A 588 2.67 2.39 -25.57
N SER A 589 3.00 2.68 -24.32
CA SER A 589 3.89 1.85 -23.51
C SER A 589 3.26 0.50 -23.19
N LEU A 590 2.00 0.47 -22.79
CA LEU A 590 1.28 -0.79 -22.51
C LEU A 590 1.14 -1.65 -23.77
N ALA A 591 0.88 -1.04 -24.93
CA ALA A 591 0.86 -1.75 -26.20
C ALA A 591 2.22 -2.35 -26.56
N SER A 592 3.31 -1.63 -26.25
CA SER A 592 4.67 -2.15 -26.45
C SER A 592 5.06 -3.26 -25.47
N GLU A 593 4.46 -3.31 -24.28
CA GLU A 593 4.64 -4.42 -23.35
C GLU A 593 4.01 -5.71 -23.89
N VAL A 594 2.92 -5.62 -24.65
CA VAL A 594 2.28 -6.80 -25.25
C VAL A 594 2.96 -7.21 -26.56
N ALA A 595 3.43 -6.22 -27.33
CA ALA A 595 3.98 -6.43 -28.67
C ALA A 595 5.38 -5.81 -28.82
N GLN A 596 6.30 -6.20 -27.94
CA GLN A 596 7.67 -5.68 -27.94
C GLN A 596 8.40 -6.13 -29.21
N PRO A 597 8.90 -5.21 -30.06
CA PRO A 597 9.63 -5.58 -31.27
C PRO A 597 10.92 -6.34 -30.93
N ARG A 598 11.15 -7.45 -31.63
CA ARG A 598 12.44 -8.15 -31.65
C ARG A 598 13.32 -7.50 -32.69
N ASP A 599 14.09 -6.53 -32.24
CA ASP A 599 15.05 -5.86 -33.08
C ASP A 599 16.39 -6.61 -33.10
N ALA A 600 17.10 -6.57 -34.24
CA ALA A 600 18.48 -7.03 -34.30
C ALA A 600 19.37 -6.25 -33.30
N PRO A 601 20.54 -6.78 -32.91
CA PRO A 601 21.55 -6.00 -32.20
C PRO A 601 21.85 -4.71 -32.96
N PHE A 602 22.04 -3.59 -32.25
CA PHE A 602 22.19 -2.28 -32.89
C PHE A 602 23.35 -2.24 -33.90
N ASP A 603 24.45 -2.93 -33.61
CA ASP A 603 25.62 -3.00 -34.47
C ASP A 603 25.38 -3.80 -35.76
N ALA A 604 24.38 -4.68 -35.77
CA ALA A 604 23.97 -5.45 -36.93
C ALA A 604 22.90 -4.74 -37.79
N MET A 605 22.35 -3.61 -37.34
CA MET A 605 21.33 -2.86 -38.09
C MET A 605 21.91 -2.05 -39.24
N SER A 606 21.15 -1.92 -40.33
CA SER A 606 21.43 -0.94 -41.38
C SER A 606 21.22 0.50 -40.87
N ASP A 607 21.88 1.48 -41.47
CA ASP A 607 21.70 2.89 -41.08
C ASP A 607 20.26 3.40 -41.25
N ALA A 608 19.53 2.86 -42.24
CA ALA A 608 18.12 3.15 -42.45
C ALA A 608 17.26 2.60 -41.31
N ASP A 609 17.53 1.39 -40.85
CA ASP A 609 16.82 0.76 -39.73
C ASP A 609 17.14 1.47 -38.41
N ARG A 610 18.41 1.85 -38.17
CA ARG A 610 18.81 2.66 -37.01
C ARG A 610 18.07 3.99 -36.97
N THR A 611 17.99 4.69 -38.10
CA THR A 611 17.27 5.96 -38.22
C THR A 611 15.78 5.79 -37.88
N ARG A 612 15.15 4.72 -38.38
CA ARG A 612 13.75 4.41 -38.09
C ARG A 612 13.53 4.05 -36.62
N ALA A 613 14.39 3.20 -36.05
CA ALA A 613 14.32 2.80 -34.64
C ALA A 613 14.45 4.02 -33.71
N ASN A 614 15.39 4.93 -34.01
CA ASN A 614 15.59 6.16 -33.25
C ASN A 614 14.41 7.12 -33.39
N ALA A 615 13.82 7.28 -34.59
CA ALA A 615 12.62 8.08 -34.76
C ALA A 615 11.43 7.57 -33.92
N THR A 616 11.21 6.25 -33.89
CA THR A 616 10.19 5.62 -33.04
C THR A 616 10.50 5.85 -31.57
N SER A 617 11.75 5.61 -31.16
CA SER A 617 12.18 5.77 -29.77
C SER A 617 12.02 7.21 -29.26
N ARG A 618 12.42 8.22 -30.06
CA ARG A 618 12.18 9.64 -29.76
C ARG A 618 10.70 9.97 -29.59
N THR A 619 9.85 9.41 -30.46
CA THR A 619 8.39 9.64 -30.40
C THR A 619 7.79 9.12 -29.11
N TYR A 620 8.18 7.90 -28.71
CA TYR A 620 7.77 7.29 -27.43
C TYR A 620 8.25 8.10 -26.23
N GLY A 621 9.53 8.47 -26.22
CA GLY A 621 10.14 9.28 -25.17
C GLY A 621 9.41 10.61 -24.96
N ALA A 622 9.18 11.34 -26.06
CA ALA A 622 8.50 12.63 -26.07
C ALA A 622 7.00 12.54 -25.73
N TRP A 623 6.32 11.47 -26.12
CA TRP A 623 4.92 11.21 -25.73
C TRP A 623 4.80 11.10 -24.21
N LEU A 624 5.61 10.22 -23.60
CA LEU A 624 5.59 10.00 -22.16
C LEU A 624 6.06 11.23 -21.36
N ASP A 625 7.02 12.02 -21.87
CA ASP A 625 7.42 13.25 -21.21
C ASP A 625 6.27 14.25 -21.09
N ARG A 626 5.53 14.45 -22.20
CA ARG A 626 4.34 15.31 -22.21
C ARG A 626 3.26 14.76 -21.29
N GLY A 627 3.02 13.44 -21.33
CA GLY A 627 2.08 12.78 -20.44
C GLY A 627 2.42 12.94 -18.95
N ARG A 628 3.71 12.79 -18.59
CA ARG A 628 4.19 12.98 -17.21
C ARG A 628 4.07 14.43 -16.74
N ALA A 629 4.21 15.41 -17.63
CA ALA A 629 3.95 16.81 -17.30
C ALA A 629 2.49 17.03 -16.87
N CYS A 630 1.56 16.24 -17.43
CA CYS A 630 0.14 16.30 -17.09
C CYS A 630 -0.24 15.61 -15.77
N ILE A 631 0.66 14.84 -15.12
CA ILE A 631 0.39 14.20 -13.81
C ILE A 631 0.02 15.26 -12.75
N GLY A 632 0.58 16.47 -12.85
CA GLY A 632 0.20 17.57 -11.97
C GLY A 632 -1.28 17.92 -12.09
N ALA A 633 -1.79 18.03 -13.33
CA ALA A 633 -3.21 18.28 -13.60
C ALA A 633 -4.07 17.09 -13.16
N LEU A 634 -3.62 15.85 -13.40
CA LEU A 634 -4.28 14.64 -12.92
C LEU A 634 -4.44 14.63 -11.39
N SER A 635 -3.39 15.02 -10.65
CA SER A 635 -3.44 15.11 -9.19
C SER A 635 -4.51 16.12 -8.71
N TRP A 636 -4.69 17.22 -9.44
CA TRP A 636 -5.72 18.22 -9.14
C TRP A 636 -7.11 17.77 -9.58
N GLY A 637 -7.23 17.08 -10.71
CA GLY A 637 -8.50 16.51 -11.17
C GLY A 637 -9.04 15.49 -10.18
N LEU A 638 -8.22 14.51 -9.78
CA LEU A 638 -8.59 13.51 -8.77
C LEU A 638 -8.92 14.15 -7.42
N TRP A 639 -8.12 15.11 -6.96
CA TRP A 639 -8.36 15.81 -5.71
C TRP A 639 -9.63 16.68 -5.76
N GLY A 640 -9.85 17.36 -6.88
CA GLY A 640 -11.06 18.15 -7.14
C GLY A 640 -12.31 17.27 -7.19
N GLY A 641 -12.23 16.10 -7.81
CA GLY A 641 -13.29 15.09 -7.77
C GLY A 641 -13.56 14.60 -6.34
N ALA A 642 -12.51 14.21 -5.60
CA ALA A 642 -12.64 13.64 -4.27
C ALA A 642 -13.17 14.62 -3.20
N PHE A 643 -12.72 15.88 -3.24
CA PHE A 643 -13.00 16.84 -2.16
C PHE A 643 -13.68 18.12 -2.65
N GLY A 644 -13.32 18.60 -3.84
CA GLY A 644 -13.90 19.81 -4.42
C GLY A 644 -15.38 19.64 -4.76
N VAL A 645 -15.73 18.59 -5.51
CA VAL A 645 -17.10 18.31 -5.95
C VAL A 645 -18.04 18.07 -4.74
N PRO A 646 -17.74 17.18 -3.77
CA PRO A 646 -18.61 17.01 -2.60
C PRO A 646 -18.77 18.29 -1.78
N THR A 647 -17.70 19.09 -1.62
CA THR A 647 -17.78 20.35 -0.87
C THR A 647 -18.62 21.39 -1.59
N ALA A 648 -18.49 21.51 -2.91
CA ALA A 648 -19.31 22.41 -3.72
C ALA A 648 -20.78 22.01 -3.63
N VAL A 649 -21.09 20.72 -3.77
CA VAL A 649 -22.45 20.18 -3.62
C VAL A 649 -23.00 20.45 -2.23
N LEU A 650 -22.22 20.22 -1.18
CA LEU A 650 -22.63 20.53 0.19
C LEU A 650 -22.93 22.02 0.37
N ALA A 651 -22.09 22.91 -0.18
CA ALA A 651 -22.32 24.35 -0.12
C ALA A 651 -23.61 24.77 -0.86
N LEU A 652 -23.90 24.15 -2.00
CA LEU A 652 -25.14 24.37 -2.75
C LEU A 652 -26.37 23.88 -1.97
N LEU A 653 -26.30 22.70 -1.37
CA LEU A 653 -27.37 22.17 -0.51
C LEU A 653 -27.61 23.08 0.69
N LEU A 654 -26.55 23.57 1.34
CA LEU A 654 -26.68 24.53 2.44
C LEU A 654 -27.31 25.84 1.97
N ALA A 655 -26.91 26.37 0.80
CA ALA A 655 -27.51 27.57 0.24
C ALA A 655 -29.02 27.39 0.00
N GLU A 656 -29.44 26.25 -0.56
CA GLU A 656 -30.86 25.93 -0.76
C GLU A 656 -31.62 25.88 0.56
N VAL A 657 -31.07 25.20 1.58
CA VAL A 657 -31.66 25.09 2.92
C VAL A 657 -31.84 26.48 3.57
N TYR A 658 -30.90 27.40 3.37
CA TYR A 658 -30.99 28.78 3.87
C TYR A 658 -31.76 29.73 2.94
N GLY A 659 -32.46 29.22 1.92
CA GLY A 659 -33.32 30.00 1.04
C GLY A 659 -32.59 30.80 -0.04
N ALA A 660 -31.27 30.65 -0.15
CA ALA A 660 -30.52 31.13 -1.30
C ALA A 660 -30.71 30.11 -2.44
N LYS A 661 -31.65 30.40 -3.35
CA LYS A 661 -32.00 29.51 -4.48
C LYS A 661 -31.37 29.99 -5.79
N PRO A 662 -30.06 29.79 -6.05
CA PRO A 662 -29.56 29.92 -7.40
C PRO A 662 -30.24 28.84 -8.25
N ALA A 663 -31.03 29.25 -9.24
CA ALA A 663 -31.77 28.33 -10.12
C ALA A 663 -30.87 27.26 -10.77
N ASP A 664 -29.59 27.59 -10.96
CA ASP A 664 -28.58 26.70 -11.52
C ASP A 664 -28.16 25.58 -10.56
N ALA A 665 -28.26 25.79 -9.24
CA ALA A 665 -27.92 24.77 -8.25
C ALA A 665 -28.96 23.65 -8.21
N VAL A 666 -30.24 24.01 -8.26
CA VAL A 666 -31.35 23.03 -8.32
C VAL A 666 -31.22 22.18 -9.60
N ARG A 667 -30.98 22.83 -10.75
CA ARG A 667 -30.75 22.12 -12.02
C ARG A 667 -29.56 21.16 -11.97
N PHE A 668 -28.48 21.54 -11.28
CA PHE A 668 -27.33 20.65 -11.12
C PHE A 668 -27.69 19.43 -10.27
N LEU A 669 -28.34 19.62 -9.12
CA LEU A 669 -28.76 18.53 -8.23
C LEU A 669 -29.73 17.56 -8.95
N ASP A 670 -30.66 18.11 -9.75
CA ASP A 670 -31.59 17.33 -10.57
C ASP A 670 -30.87 16.49 -11.65
N LEU A 671 -29.73 16.97 -12.16
CA LEU A 671 -28.94 16.25 -13.16
C LEU A 671 -28.17 15.06 -12.56
N VAL A 672 -27.53 15.26 -11.39
CA VAL A 672 -26.60 14.26 -10.83
C VAL A 672 -27.24 13.31 -9.82
N GLY A 673 -28.38 13.70 -9.21
CA GLY A 673 -29.13 12.86 -8.27
C GLY A 673 -29.59 11.52 -8.87
N PRO A 674 -30.29 11.51 -10.03
CA PRO A 674 -30.73 10.28 -10.69
C PRO A 674 -29.58 9.36 -11.08
N GLY A 675 -28.44 9.94 -11.49
CA GLY A 675 -27.23 9.18 -11.81
C GLY A 675 -26.71 8.45 -10.57
N THR A 676 -26.59 9.15 -9.44
CA THR A 676 -26.12 8.57 -8.16
C THR A 676 -27.01 7.41 -7.73
N ARG A 677 -28.32 7.59 -7.83
CA ARG A 677 -29.28 6.51 -7.61
C ARG A 677 -29.03 5.32 -8.52
N SER A 678 -28.95 5.53 -9.83
CA SER A 678 -28.79 4.45 -10.81
C SER A 678 -27.55 3.61 -10.53
N VAL A 679 -26.44 4.26 -10.13
CA VAL A 679 -25.20 3.58 -9.73
C VAL A 679 -25.40 2.76 -8.45
N LEU A 680 -26.04 3.31 -7.42
CA LEU A 680 -26.31 2.59 -6.18
C LEU A 680 -27.25 1.39 -6.43
N ASP A 681 -28.37 1.58 -7.12
CA ASP A 681 -29.33 0.53 -7.43
C ASP A 681 -28.68 -0.59 -8.27
N SER A 682 -27.88 -0.24 -9.27
CA SER A 682 -27.13 -1.20 -10.09
C SER A 682 -26.10 -1.97 -9.25
N ALA A 683 -25.39 -1.29 -8.34
CA ALA A 683 -24.44 -1.93 -7.45
C ALA A 683 -25.11 -2.93 -6.49
N GLY A 684 -26.27 -2.56 -5.93
CA GLY A 684 -27.06 -3.44 -5.05
C GLY A 684 -27.59 -4.66 -5.79
N ALA A 685 -28.14 -4.46 -6.99
CA ALA A 685 -28.64 -5.54 -7.83
C ALA A 685 -27.54 -6.54 -8.22
N LEU A 686 -26.36 -6.04 -8.61
CA LEU A 686 -25.18 -6.88 -8.88
C LEU A 686 -24.76 -7.68 -7.63
N PHE A 687 -24.88 -7.08 -6.44
CA PHE A 687 -24.46 -7.70 -5.18
C PHE A 687 -25.30 -8.90 -4.83
N VAL A 688 -26.61 -8.78 -4.99
CA VAL A 688 -27.50 -9.89 -4.70
C VAL A 688 -27.58 -10.90 -5.85
N GLY A 689 -27.40 -10.47 -7.09
CA GLY A 689 -27.32 -11.37 -8.25
C GLY A 689 -26.09 -12.29 -8.23
N GLY A 690 -24.95 -11.81 -7.72
CA GLY A 690 -23.75 -12.63 -7.52
C GLY A 690 -23.66 -13.28 -6.13
N GLY A 691 -24.31 -12.73 -5.11
CA GLY A 691 -23.93 -12.97 -3.72
C GLY A 691 -22.59 -12.30 -3.38
N VAL A 692 -22.24 -12.17 -2.08
CA VAL A 692 -20.95 -11.59 -1.64
C VAL A 692 -19.77 -12.26 -2.34
N ALA A 693 -19.86 -13.59 -2.51
CA ALA A 693 -18.89 -14.39 -3.24
C ALA A 693 -18.95 -14.18 -4.76
N GLY A 694 -20.10 -13.90 -5.38
CA GLY A 694 -20.19 -13.70 -6.82
C GLY A 694 -20.01 -12.27 -7.31
N ILE A 695 -20.15 -11.21 -6.50
CA ILE A 695 -19.48 -9.93 -6.85
C ILE A 695 -17.99 -10.08 -6.70
N ALA A 696 -17.53 -10.67 -5.59
CA ALA A 696 -16.12 -10.92 -5.42
C ALA A 696 -15.59 -11.80 -6.56
N VAL A 697 -16.33 -12.80 -7.03
CA VAL A 697 -15.90 -13.63 -8.17
C VAL A 697 -16.15 -12.93 -9.50
N VAL A 698 -17.29 -12.31 -9.80
CA VAL A 698 -17.53 -11.68 -11.13
C VAL A 698 -16.71 -10.41 -11.32
N MET A 699 -16.57 -9.55 -10.30
CA MET A 699 -15.64 -8.43 -10.37
C MET A 699 -14.18 -8.91 -10.24
N PHE A 700 -13.85 -9.90 -9.40
CA PHE A 700 -12.44 -10.29 -9.21
C PHE A 700 -11.91 -11.41 -10.13
N SER A 701 -12.74 -12.18 -10.84
CA SER A 701 -12.27 -13.29 -11.69
C SER A 701 -12.11 -12.89 -13.15
N ASN A 702 -12.99 -12.02 -13.67
CA ASN A 702 -13.01 -11.70 -15.10
C ASN A 702 -12.36 -10.34 -15.44
N VAL A 703 -12.31 -9.41 -14.50
CA VAL A 703 -11.65 -8.10 -14.67
C VAL A 703 -10.29 -8.07 -13.96
N PHE A 704 -10.10 -8.91 -12.95
CA PHE A 704 -8.94 -8.83 -12.06
C PHE A 704 -7.89 -9.90 -12.30
N SER A 705 -8.04 -10.92 -13.16
CA SER A 705 -6.89 -11.78 -13.49
C SER A 705 -5.73 -10.96 -14.07
N ASP A 706 -6.08 -9.94 -14.86
CA ASP A 706 -5.11 -9.03 -15.48
C ASP A 706 -4.79 -7.86 -14.55
N LEU A 707 -5.75 -7.46 -13.69
CA LEU A 707 -5.55 -6.45 -12.66
C LEU A 707 -4.76 -6.96 -11.45
N THR A 708 -4.69 -8.28 -11.21
CA THR A 708 -3.88 -8.90 -10.14
C THR A 708 -2.41 -8.67 -10.40
N ALA A 709 -1.95 -8.80 -11.65
CA ALA A 709 -0.56 -8.45 -11.98
C ALA A 709 -0.26 -6.97 -11.66
N THR A 710 -1.19 -6.05 -11.98
CA THR A 710 -1.05 -4.62 -11.64
C THR A 710 -1.13 -4.37 -10.13
N LEU A 711 -2.01 -5.08 -9.43
CA LEU A 711 -2.20 -4.95 -7.98
C LEU A 711 -0.98 -5.50 -7.22
N ASP A 712 -0.45 -6.65 -7.64
CA ASP A 712 0.79 -7.23 -7.13
C ASP A 712 1.93 -6.22 -7.33
N VAL A 713 1.95 -5.52 -8.47
CA VAL A 713 2.94 -4.48 -8.71
C VAL A 713 2.84 -3.33 -7.70
N LEU A 714 1.63 -2.85 -7.46
CA LEU A 714 1.39 -1.81 -6.45
C LEU A 714 1.70 -2.30 -5.04
N LEU A 715 1.41 -3.57 -4.74
CA LEU A 715 1.64 -4.18 -3.44
C LEU A 715 3.11 -4.39 -3.13
N ASP A 716 3.95 -4.73 -4.12
CA ASP A 716 5.39 -4.84 -3.94
C ASP A 716 6.01 -3.49 -3.55
N VAL A 717 5.62 -2.43 -4.26
CA VAL A 717 6.04 -1.05 -3.93
C VAL A 717 5.51 -0.65 -2.56
N ASP A 718 4.25 -0.96 -2.25
CA ASP A 718 3.63 -0.70 -0.95
C ASP A 718 4.38 -1.41 0.18
N ASN A 719 4.66 -2.70 0.01
CA ASN A 719 5.35 -3.54 0.97
C ASN A 719 6.78 -3.03 1.21
N TYR A 720 7.50 -2.63 0.15
CA TYR A 720 8.83 -2.04 0.30
C TYR A 720 8.80 -0.69 1.04
N MET A 721 7.77 0.12 0.84
CA MET A 721 7.63 1.42 1.54
C MET A 721 7.00 1.30 2.93
N ARG A 722 6.61 0.10 3.34
CA ARG A 722 5.87 -0.13 4.59
C ARG A 722 6.76 -0.03 5.82
N THR A 723 6.31 0.76 6.79
CA THR A 723 7.02 1.00 8.07
C THR A 723 6.49 0.21 9.26
N SER A 724 5.52 -0.67 9.03
CA SER A 724 4.81 -1.41 10.07
C SER A 724 4.45 -2.83 9.62
N PRO A 725 4.36 -3.80 10.56
CA PRO A 725 4.76 -3.69 11.96
C PRO A 725 6.30 -3.61 12.09
N ARG A 726 6.78 -2.84 13.08
CA ARG A 726 8.20 -2.44 13.18
C ARG A 726 9.16 -3.60 13.42
N ASP A 727 8.67 -4.71 13.99
CA ASP A 727 9.44 -5.91 14.28
C ASP A 727 9.76 -6.77 13.05
N ARG A 728 9.11 -6.51 11.91
CA ARG A 728 9.18 -7.39 10.72
C ARG A 728 8.81 -6.66 9.42
N THR A 729 9.27 -5.43 9.25
CA THR A 729 8.95 -4.68 8.02
C THR A 729 9.46 -5.45 6.79
N PRO A 730 8.70 -5.52 5.68
CA PRO A 730 9.16 -6.23 4.49
C PRO A 730 10.52 -5.71 4.00
N ARG A 731 10.72 -4.39 4.04
CA ARG A 731 12.02 -3.75 3.73
C ARG A 731 13.18 -4.32 4.55
N ALA A 732 13.04 -4.47 5.87
CA ALA A 732 14.10 -5.00 6.71
C ALA A 732 14.43 -6.47 6.37
N ARG A 733 13.42 -7.28 6.07
CA ARG A 733 13.61 -8.68 5.63
C ARG A 733 14.33 -8.77 4.28
N ILE A 734 13.97 -7.89 3.33
CA ILE A 734 14.63 -7.79 2.02
C ILE A 734 16.10 -7.40 2.22
N ALA A 735 16.36 -6.36 3.03
CA ALA A 735 17.71 -5.90 3.34
C ALA A 735 18.55 -6.99 4.03
N GLU A 736 18.00 -7.72 5.00
CA GLU A 736 18.68 -8.84 5.68
C GLU A 736 19.10 -9.93 4.70
N ARG A 737 18.17 -10.40 3.86
CA ARG A 737 18.46 -11.44 2.87
C ARG A 737 19.53 -11.00 1.88
N TYR A 738 19.40 -9.78 1.37
CA TYR A 738 20.32 -9.27 0.36
C TYR A 738 21.71 -8.99 0.95
N ALA A 739 21.81 -8.34 2.12
CA ALA A 739 23.09 -8.14 2.81
C ALA A 739 23.76 -9.48 3.16
N SER A 740 22.98 -10.50 3.55
CA SER A 740 23.51 -11.85 3.83
C SER A 740 24.03 -12.53 2.57
N LEU A 741 23.37 -12.35 1.42
CA LEU A 741 23.89 -12.82 0.13
C LEU A 741 25.21 -12.12 -0.23
N LEU A 742 25.31 -10.79 -0.06
CA LEU A 742 26.56 -10.06 -0.31
C LEU A 742 27.70 -10.55 0.59
N ARG A 743 27.44 -10.84 1.88
CA ARG A 743 28.43 -11.46 2.78
C ARG A 743 28.84 -12.84 2.27
N HIS A 744 27.88 -13.66 1.83
CA HIS A 744 28.17 -14.96 1.24
C HIS A 744 29.11 -14.86 0.03
N LEU A 745 28.91 -13.88 -0.84
CA LEU A 745 29.79 -13.64 -1.99
C LEU A 745 31.18 -13.19 -1.56
N ALA A 746 31.28 -12.29 -0.58
CA ALA A 746 32.56 -11.80 -0.06
C ALA A 746 33.40 -12.90 0.61
N ASP A 747 32.76 -13.90 1.19
CA ASP A 747 33.40 -15.04 1.86
C ASP A 747 33.58 -16.26 0.95
N TRP A 748 32.96 -16.30 -0.22
CA TRP A 748 33.10 -17.42 -1.15
C TRP A 748 34.55 -17.59 -1.60
N ARG A 749 35.03 -18.84 -1.64
CA ARG A 749 36.35 -19.22 -2.14
C ARG A 749 36.25 -20.45 -3.02
N ASP A 750 37.06 -20.50 -4.08
CA ASP A 750 37.23 -21.68 -4.92
C ASP A 750 38.09 -22.76 -4.22
N ALA A 751 38.32 -23.89 -4.90
CA ALA A 751 39.14 -24.98 -4.36
C ALA A 751 40.62 -24.59 -4.13
N ALA A 752 41.09 -23.53 -4.78
CA ALA A 752 42.43 -22.98 -4.62
C ALA A 752 42.48 -21.83 -3.58
N GLY A 753 41.36 -21.51 -2.91
CA GLY A 753 41.28 -20.43 -1.94
C GLY A 753 41.16 -19.03 -2.55
N ARG A 754 40.87 -18.91 -3.85
CA ARG A 754 40.66 -17.62 -4.54
C ARG A 754 39.21 -17.17 -4.40
N GLY A 755 39.01 -15.88 -4.15
CA GLY A 755 37.67 -15.26 -4.12
C GLY A 755 37.17 -14.91 -5.50
N TYR A 756 36.01 -14.23 -5.54
CA TYR A 756 35.60 -13.52 -6.74
C TYR A 756 36.53 -12.34 -6.98
N SER A 757 36.89 -12.10 -8.25
CA SER A 757 37.61 -10.87 -8.62
C SER A 757 36.64 -9.70 -8.77
N HIS A 758 35.41 -9.99 -9.23
CA HIS A 758 34.38 -8.98 -9.50
C HIS A 758 32.99 -9.48 -9.13
N VAL A 759 32.14 -8.55 -8.73
CA VAL A 759 30.69 -8.77 -8.52
C VAL A 759 29.92 -7.82 -9.44
N VAL A 760 29.07 -8.36 -10.31
CA VAL A 760 28.19 -7.61 -11.20
C VAL A 760 26.76 -7.74 -10.68
N ILE A 761 26.19 -6.65 -10.18
CA ILE A 761 24.81 -6.60 -9.72
C ILE A 761 23.94 -6.13 -10.88
N VAL A 762 23.00 -6.97 -11.31
CA VAL A 762 22.03 -6.68 -12.37
C VAL A 762 20.67 -6.47 -11.74
N SER A 763 20.20 -5.23 -11.71
CA SER A 763 18.96 -4.83 -11.03
C SER A 763 17.94 -4.27 -12.00
N HIS A 764 16.70 -4.74 -11.91
CA HIS A 764 15.60 -4.22 -12.74
C HIS A 764 14.53 -3.53 -11.87
N SER A 765 13.95 -2.43 -12.36
CA SER A 765 12.81 -1.75 -11.72
C SER A 765 13.00 -1.49 -10.21
N LEU A 766 12.09 -1.93 -9.33
CA LEU A 766 12.20 -1.83 -7.88
C LEU A 766 13.46 -2.50 -7.31
N GLY A 767 13.98 -3.54 -7.95
CA GLY A 767 15.28 -4.13 -7.62
C GLY A 767 16.40 -3.09 -7.66
N THR A 768 16.32 -2.09 -8.55
CA THR A 768 17.26 -0.96 -8.56
C THR A 768 17.18 -0.12 -7.29
N VAL A 769 15.96 0.13 -6.80
CA VAL A 769 15.75 0.92 -5.58
C VAL A 769 16.23 0.15 -4.36
N ILE A 770 15.89 -1.14 -4.27
CA ILE A 770 16.36 -2.04 -3.21
C ILE A 770 17.89 -2.06 -3.18
N THR A 771 18.54 -2.28 -4.33
CA THR A 771 20.00 -2.29 -4.44
C THR A 771 20.60 -0.96 -4.05
N ALA A 772 20.18 0.16 -4.65
CA ALA A 772 20.82 1.44 -4.39
C ALA A 772 20.59 1.93 -2.96
N ASP A 773 19.40 1.75 -2.39
CA ASP A 773 19.10 2.15 -1.00
C ASP A 773 19.88 1.28 0.01
N LEU A 774 20.02 -0.03 -0.25
CA LEU A 774 20.82 -0.93 0.59
C LEU A 774 22.32 -0.63 0.50
N LEU A 775 22.89 -0.55 -0.70
CA LEU A 775 24.33 -0.30 -0.88
C LEU A 775 24.74 1.05 -0.26
N ARG A 776 23.92 2.09 -0.49
CA ARG A 776 24.13 3.39 0.15
C ARG A 776 24.09 3.30 1.67
N TYR A 777 23.10 2.58 2.22
CA TYR A 777 22.97 2.39 3.65
C TYR A 777 24.18 1.66 4.24
N LEU A 778 24.63 0.56 3.62
CA LEU A 778 25.80 -0.20 4.07
C LEU A 778 27.06 0.68 4.06
N ARG A 779 27.25 1.46 3.00
CA ARG A 779 28.38 2.38 2.82
C ARG A 779 28.44 3.49 3.85
N GLU A 780 27.31 4.09 4.19
CA GLU A 780 27.25 5.20 5.16
C GLU A 780 27.06 4.73 6.62
N SER A 781 26.70 3.47 6.85
CA SER A 781 26.47 2.96 8.21
C SER A 781 27.78 2.89 9.00
N ASP A 782 27.88 3.71 10.04
CA ASP A 782 29.06 3.93 10.90
C ASP A 782 29.34 2.75 11.86
N ASP A 783 28.89 1.54 11.50
CA ASP A 783 28.88 0.35 12.36
C ASP A 783 30.26 -0.36 12.36
N ARG A 784 31.30 0.47 12.51
CA ARG A 784 32.74 0.23 12.41
C ARG A 784 33.32 -0.59 13.57
N VAL A 785 32.50 -1.27 14.35
CA VAL A 785 32.93 -1.93 15.60
C VAL A 785 33.57 -3.30 15.34
N THR A 786 33.37 -3.91 14.17
CA THR A 786 34.00 -5.17 13.76
C THR A 786 34.24 -5.24 12.25
N PRO A 787 35.37 -5.81 11.78
CA PRO A 787 35.58 -6.11 10.36
C PRO A 787 34.41 -6.94 9.83
N SER A 788 33.77 -6.45 8.79
CA SER A 788 32.64 -7.09 8.13
C SER A 788 33.14 -7.79 6.87
N PRO A 789 32.63 -8.99 6.50
CA PRO A 789 32.91 -9.55 5.18
C PRO A 789 32.63 -8.57 4.04
N LEU A 790 31.69 -7.63 4.24
CA LEU A 790 31.36 -6.57 3.29
C LEU A 790 32.50 -5.56 3.04
N ASP A 791 33.51 -5.49 3.92
CA ASP A 791 34.69 -4.64 3.72
C ASP A 791 35.41 -5.02 2.42
N ARG A 792 35.47 -6.32 2.09
CA ARG A 792 36.09 -6.82 0.84
C ARG A 792 35.35 -6.40 -0.43
N LEU A 793 34.10 -5.98 -0.32
CA LEU A 793 33.32 -5.45 -1.44
C LEU A 793 33.38 -3.92 -1.50
N GLY A 794 34.19 -3.27 -0.66
CA GLY A 794 34.25 -1.81 -0.56
C GLY A 794 32.96 -1.19 -0.01
N LEU A 795 32.11 -1.93 0.70
CA LEU A 795 30.79 -1.46 1.13
C LEU A 795 30.78 -0.87 2.55
N THR A 796 31.91 -0.81 3.26
CA THR A 796 31.96 -0.35 4.67
C THR A 796 33.22 0.46 5.04
N ARG A 797 34.16 0.70 4.11
CA ARG A 797 35.48 1.32 4.36
C ARG A 797 35.70 2.66 3.68
N ASP A 798 36.07 3.71 4.42
CA ASP A 798 36.39 5.04 3.87
C ASP A 798 37.86 5.27 3.48
N SER A 799 38.80 4.40 3.87
CA SER A 799 40.23 4.65 3.67
C SER A 799 40.83 3.89 2.49
N ALA A 800 41.42 4.63 1.55
CA ALA A 800 42.25 4.11 0.45
C ALA A 800 43.60 3.50 0.90
N ASP A 801 43.94 3.57 2.20
CA ASP A 801 45.29 3.31 2.71
C ASP A 801 45.55 1.85 3.14
N ASP A 802 44.56 0.96 3.10
CA ASP A 802 44.72 -0.44 3.56
C ASP A 802 44.41 -1.40 2.39
N ALA A 803 45.43 -1.64 1.56
CA ALA A 803 45.38 -2.39 0.31
C ALA A 803 45.14 -3.91 0.51
N THR A 804 43.98 -4.29 1.03
CA THR A 804 43.45 -5.63 0.80
C THR A 804 42.87 -5.71 -0.61
N GLU A 805 42.91 -6.89 -1.24
CA GLU A 805 42.31 -7.15 -2.56
C GLU A 805 40.79 -6.89 -2.54
N ASP A 806 40.40 -5.63 -2.80
CA ASP A 806 39.00 -5.23 -2.87
C ASP A 806 38.37 -5.77 -4.16
N VAL A 807 37.23 -6.44 -4.01
CA VAL A 807 36.45 -7.00 -5.11
C VAL A 807 35.65 -5.86 -5.75
N ALA A 808 35.92 -5.57 -7.02
CA ALA A 808 35.20 -4.51 -7.72
C ALA A 808 33.71 -4.86 -7.89
N VAL A 809 32.83 -3.96 -7.47
CA VAL A 809 31.37 -4.10 -7.63
C VAL A 809 30.88 -3.23 -8.79
N HIS A 810 30.25 -3.84 -9.79
CA HIS A 810 29.63 -3.15 -10.91
C HIS A 810 28.11 -3.20 -10.79
N LEU A 811 27.44 -2.08 -11.00
CA LEU A 811 25.98 -1.99 -10.94
C LEU A 811 25.40 -1.74 -12.34
N VAL A 812 24.60 -2.67 -12.83
CA VAL A 812 23.83 -2.52 -14.06
C VAL A 812 22.36 -2.44 -13.70
N THR A 813 21.73 -1.28 -13.91
CA THR A 813 20.32 -1.06 -13.64
C THR A 813 19.50 -1.00 -14.92
N MET A 814 18.25 -1.45 -14.87
CA MET A 814 17.36 -1.49 -16.02
C MET A 814 15.99 -0.95 -15.64
N GLY A 815 15.46 -0.01 -16.45
CA GLY A 815 14.17 0.61 -16.18
C GLY A 815 14.10 1.26 -14.79
N SER A 816 15.18 1.92 -14.35
CA SER A 816 15.31 2.40 -12.97
C SER A 816 14.26 3.47 -12.61
N PRO A 817 13.38 3.23 -11.61
CA PRO A 817 12.36 4.19 -11.19
C PRO A 817 12.89 5.27 -10.25
N LEU A 818 14.18 5.22 -9.89
CA LEU A 818 14.80 6.08 -8.88
C LEU A 818 14.51 7.55 -9.16
N ARG A 819 14.74 8.04 -10.38
CA ARG A 819 14.51 9.45 -10.72
C ARG A 819 13.05 9.78 -10.99
N GLN A 820 12.39 9.04 -11.87
CA GLN A 820 11.10 9.41 -12.45
C GLN A 820 9.93 9.18 -11.49
N LEU A 821 10.03 8.16 -10.64
CA LEU A 821 8.98 7.79 -9.68
C LEU A 821 9.40 8.16 -8.26
N PHE A 822 10.48 7.57 -7.75
CA PHE A 822 10.84 7.67 -6.34
C PHE A 822 11.34 9.07 -5.96
N GLY A 823 12.30 9.64 -6.69
CA GLY A 823 12.80 11.00 -6.48
C GLY A 823 11.71 12.05 -6.71
N ARG A 824 10.78 11.79 -7.63
CA ARG A 824 9.63 12.68 -7.86
C ARG A 824 8.63 12.65 -6.70
N HIS A 825 8.19 11.47 -6.28
CA HIS A 825 7.10 11.34 -5.31
C HIS A 825 7.57 11.36 -3.86
N PHE A 826 8.82 10.99 -3.60
CA PHE A 826 9.45 10.95 -2.29
C PHE A 826 10.75 11.77 -2.30
N PRO A 827 10.68 13.08 -2.62
CA PRO A 827 11.86 13.91 -2.90
C PRO A 827 12.80 14.09 -1.70
N HIS A 828 12.39 13.68 -0.50
CA HIS A 828 13.21 13.75 0.71
C HIS A 828 13.93 12.42 1.00
N LEU A 829 13.38 11.29 0.54
CA LEU A 829 14.03 9.98 0.67
C LEU A 829 14.98 9.73 -0.50
N TYR A 830 14.54 10.04 -1.72
CA TYR A 830 15.30 9.79 -2.94
C TYR A 830 15.64 11.09 -3.67
N GLY A 831 15.79 12.20 -2.93
CA GLY A 831 16.18 13.49 -3.50
C GLY A 831 17.54 13.44 -4.20
N TRP A 832 18.45 12.63 -3.65
CA TRP A 832 19.80 12.38 -4.15
C TRP A 832 19.85 11.75 -5.56
N THR A 833 18.71 11.29 -6.11
CA THR A 833 18.63 10.70 -7.45
C THR A 833 18.20 11.70 -8.52
N ARG A 834 17.95 12.96 -8.17
CA ARG A 834 17.43 13.96 -9.10
C ARG A 834 18.54 14.92 -9.51
N PRO A 835 18.90 14.99 -10.80
CA PRO A 835 19.65 16.13 -11.28
C PRO A 835 18.79 17.37 -11.05
N ASP A 836 19.19 18.25 -10.13
CA ASP A 836 18.58 19.57 -10.09
C ASP A 836 18.89 20.25 -11.45
N ASP A 837 17.94 21.03 -11.99
CA ASP A 837 18.17 21.80 -13.24
C ASP A 837 19.26 22.91 -13.06
N SER A 838 20.01 22.89 -11.95
CA SER A 838 21.25 23.64 -11.75
C SER A 838 22.35 23.03 -12.60
N ALA A 839 23.18 23.86 -13.23
CA ALA A 839 24.41 23.44 -13.89
C ALA A 839 25.52 22.92 -12.93
N LEU A 840 25.18 22.53 -11.70
CA LEU A 840 26.13 21.97 -10.73
C LEU A 840 26.14 20.45 -10.87
N ALA A 841 27.29 19.91 -11.28
CA ALA A 841 27.51 18.49 -11.55
C ALA A 841 27.35 17.58 -10.31
N SER A 842 27.32 18.16 -9.10
CA SER A 842 27.19 17.46 -7.82
C SER A 842 25.81 16.84 -7.58
N ASP A 843 24.73 17.40 -8.13
CA ASP A 843 23.35 16.96 -7.81
C ASP A 843 22.88 15.69 -8.57
N ARG A 844 23.80 14.88 -9.11
CA ARG A 844 23.48 13.66 -9.86
C ARG A 844 23.75 12.42 -9.00
N PRO A 845 22.94 11.35 -9.10
CA PRO A 845 23.23 10.12 -8.36
C PRO A 845 24.65 9.66 -8.70
N SER A 846 25.50 9.51 -7.68
CA SER A 846 26.91 9.13 -7.84
C SER A 846 27.09 7.63 -7.55
N ALA A 847 28.06 7.01 -8.22
CA ALA A 847 28.46 5.63 -7.94
C ALA A 847 29.22 5.51 -6.60
N ALA A 848 29.99 6.55 -6.23
CA ALA A 848 30.84 6.52 -5.05
C ALA A 848 30.06 6.32 -3.72
N PRO A 849 28.92 7.00 -3.45
CA PRO A 849 28.11 6.74 -2.26
C PRO A 849 27.51 5.33 -2.19
N LEU A 850 27.49 4.58 -3.29
CA LEU A 850 27.05 3.17 -3.32
C LEU A 850 28.22 2.19 -3.12
N GLY A 851 29.46 2.66 -3.14
CA GLY A 851 30.65 1.79 -3.13
C GLY A 851 30.80 0.95 -4.40
N VAL A 852 30.24 1.41 -5.54
CA VAL A 852 30.34 0.68 -6.82
C VAL A 852 31.38 1.32 -7.74
N ALA A 853 32.15 0.49 -8.44
CA ALA A 853 33.18 0.90 -9.38
C ALA A 853 32.60 1.51 -10.65
N THR A 854 31.49 0.94 -11.16
CA THR A 854 30.73 1.52 -12.27
C THR A 854 29.23 1.38 -12.04
N TRP A 855 28.46 2.33 -12.57
CA TRP A 855 27.00 2.27 -12.59
C TRP A 855 26.46 2.59 -13.98
N VAL A 856 25.94 1.57 -14.66
CA VAL A 856 25.31 1.71 -15.98
C VAL A 856 23.81 1.51 -15.87
N ASN A 857 23.02 2.42 -16.46
CA ASN A 857 21.57 2.36 -16.45
C ASN A 857 21.02 2.21 -17.88
N ALA A 858 20.49 1.03 -18.19
CA ALA A 858 19.77 0.77 -19.43
C ALA A 858 18.28 1.16 -19.28
N TYR A 859 17.71 1.76 -20.31
CA TYR A 859 16.28 2.06 -20.35
C TYR A 859 15.72 2.02 -21.76
N ARG A 860 14.40 1.84 -21.86
CA ARG A 860 13.62 2.05 -23.08
C ARG A 860 12.96 3.42 -23.04
N SER A 861 12.83 4.07 -24.19
CA SER A 861 12.25 5.41 -24.27
C SER A 861 10.76 5.46 -23.86
N GLY A 862 10.05 4.36 -24.11
CA GLY A 862 8.67 4.13 -23.73
C GLY A 862 8.46 3.56 -22.32
N ASP A 863 9.50 3.49 -21.48
CA ASP A 863 9.36 2.99 -20.12
C ASP A 863 8.64 4.03 -19.22
N TYR A 864 7.42 3.68 -18.83
CA TYR A 864 6.51 4.51 -18.03
C TYR A 864 6.86 4.52 -16.54
N VAL A 865 7.75 3.63 -16.08
CA VAL A 865 8.19 3.50 -14.70
C VAL A 865 9.55 4.16 -14.49
N GLY A 866 10.57 3.80 -15.29
CA GLY A 866 11.95 4.24 -15.08
C GLY A 866 12.73 4.47 -16.37
N ARG A 867 13.46 5.59 -16.46
CA ARG A 867 14.26 5.95 -17.65
C ARG A 867 15.63 6.49 -17.22
N ASN A 868 16.29 7.23 -18.09
CA ASN A 868 17.56 7.92 -17.84
C ASN A 868 17.70 8.53 -16.44
N LEU A 869 18.82 8.24 -15.76
CA LEU A 869 19.13 8.78 -14.43
C LEU A 869 19.89 10.11 -14.51
N TRP A 870 20.79 10.25 -15.47
CA TRP A 870 21.76 11.35 -15.54
C TRP A 870 21.52 12.29 -16.72
N LEU A 871 21.10 11.76 -17.86
CA LEU A 871 20.92 12.58 -19.07
C LEU A 871 19.78 13.61 -18.88
N GLY A 872 19.98 14.82 -19.39
CA GLY A 872 19.00 15.90 -19.35
C GLY A 872 17.83 15.65 -20.32
N ARG A 873 16.64 16.20 -20.03
CA ARG A 873 15.46 16.06 -20.92
C ARG A 873 15.44 17.04 -22.09
N ALA A 874 16.40 17.96 -22.16
CA ALA A 874 16.41 19.03 -23.15
C ALA A 874 16.74 18.53 -24.57
N ASP A 875 17.39 17.37 -24.69
CA ASP A 875 17.78 16.79 -25.96
C ASP A 875 17.02 15.48 -26.22
N LEU A 876 16.31 15.39 -27.35
CA LEU A 876 15.64 14.17 -27.78
C LEU A 876 16.61 13.04 -28.10
N ALA A 877 17.90 13.35 -28.35
CA ALA A 877 18.94 12.35 -28.54
C ALA A 877 19.13 11.43 -27.31
N VAL A 878 18.65 11.84 -26.12
CA VAL A 878 18.56 10.96 -24.95
C VAL A 878 17.71 9.71 -25.19
N TYR A 879 16.85 9.74 -26.22
CA TYR A 879 16.02 8.61 -26.61
C TYR A 879 16.57 7.83 -27.81
N ASP A 880 17.73 8.20 -28.35
CA ASP A 880 18.36 7.44 -29.43
C ASP A 880 18.90 6.14 -28.90
N ARG A 881 18.58 5.04 -29.59
CA ARG A 881 19.24 3.76 -29.38
C ARG A 881 20.69 3.88 -29.80
N THR A 882 21.57 3.35 -28.95
CA THR A 882 23.02 3.29 -29.19
C THR A 882 23.52 1.85 -29.02
N GLY A 883 24.63 1.50 -29.69
CA GLY A 883 25.23 0.15 -29.64
C GLY A 883 25.83 -0.24 -28.29
N GLY A 884 25.92 0.71 -27.37
CA GLY A 884 26.34 0.48 -26.00
C GLY A 884 26.04 1.71 -25.14
N PRO A 885 26.36 1.63 -23.84
CA PRO A 885 26.26 2.78 -22.96
C PRO A 885 27.15 3.93 -23.46
N ALA A 886 26.76 5.16 -23.12
CA ALA A 886 27.66 6.29 -23.28
C ALA A 886 29.00 6.01 -22.58
N ALA A 887 30.07 6.69 -23.01
CA ALA A 887 31.33 6.63 -22.28
C ALA A 887 31.08 6.97 -20.80
N LEU A 888 31.65 6.17 -19.91
CA LEU A 888 31.55 6.41 -18.47
C LEU A 888 32.04 7.83 -18.17
N ASP A 889 31.27 8.57 -17.40
CA ASP A 889 31.72 9.87 -16.90
C ASP A 889 32.84 9.71 -15.86
N ALA A 890 33.37 10.84 -15.38
CA ALA A 890 34.46 10.85 -14.39
C ALA A 890 34.10 10.13 -13.09
N GLU A 891 32.81 9.93 -12.83
CA GLU A 891 32.27 9.25 -11.66
C GLU A 891 31.88 7.78 -11.95
N GLY A 892 32.25 7.24 -13.11
CA GLY A 892 32.01 5.84 -13.48
C GLY A 892 30.55 5.54 -13.86
N ARG A 893 29.81 6.52 -14.39
CA ARG A 893 28.36 6.40 -14.66
C ARG A 893 28.05 6.48 -16.15
N ALA A 894 27.04 5.74 -16.61
CA ALA A 894 26.52 5.90 -17.97
C ALA A 894 25.05 5.51 -18.11
N ASP A 895 24.28 6.36 -18.78
CA ASP A 895 22.93 6.04 -19.26
C ASP A 895 23.00 5.38 -20.65
N TRP A 896 22.03 4.52 -20.92
CA TRP A 896 21.93 3.80 -22.19
C TRP A 896 20.49 3.59 -22.62
N CYS A 897 20.08 4.23 -23.70
CA CYS A 897 18.79 3.92 -24.32
C CYS A 897 18.96 2.71 -25.24
N ILE A 898 18.21 1.63 -24.97
CA ILE A 898 18.19 0.43 -25.83
C ILE A 898 17.06 0.48 -26.89
N GLY A 899 16.49 1.67 -27.09
CA GLY A 899 15.47 1.97 -28.10
C GLY A 899 14.04 2.01 -27.56
N ALA A 900 13.08 1.80 -28.45
CA ALA A 900 11.66 1.82 -28.14
C ALA A 900 11.25 0.59 -27.31
N GLY A 901 10.17 0.75 -26.55
CA GLY A 901 9.54 -0.33 -25.81
C GLY A 901 9.20 0.05 -24.38
N ALA A 902 8.78 -0.95 -23.62
CA ALA A 902 8.12 -0.77 -22.34
C ALA A 902 9.02 -1.16 -21.14
N HIS A 903 8.44 -1.57 -20.02
CA HIS A 903 9.14 -1.69 -18.74
C HIS A 903 9.62 -3.11 -18.41
N THR A 904 8.98 -4.18 -18.91
CA THR A 904 9.29 -5.55 -18.46
C THR A 904 10.38 -6.25 -19.27
N HIS A 905 10.55 -5.89 -20.55
CA HIS A 905 11.36 -6.63 -21.51
C HIS A 905 12.83 -6.20 -21.54
N TYR A 906 13.53 -6.36 -20.41
CA TYR A 906 14.98 -6.13 -20.30
C TYR A 906 15.79 -7.43 -20.16
N TRP A 907 15.16 -8.52 -19.73
CA TRP A 907 15.82 -9.80 -19.43
C TRP A 907 15.47 -10.92 -20.41
N ASP A 908 15.14 -10.56 -21.65
CA ASP A 908 14.74 -11.49 -22.69
C ASP A 908 15.40 -11.19 -24.05
N ASP A 909 15.00 -11.93 -25.07
CA ASP A 909 15.54 -11.84 -26.43
C ASP A 909 15.24 -10.51 -27.15
N THR A 910 14.41 -9.64 -26.57
CA THR A 910 14.11 -8.31 -27.12
C THR A 910 15.14 -7.26 -26.69
N ALA A 911 16.05 -7.58 -25.78
CA ALA A 911 17.12 -6.71 -25.30
C ALA A 911 18.53 -7.28 -25.61
N PRO A 912 18.83 -7.62 -26.88
CA PRO A 912 20.09 -8.28 -27.24
C PRO A 912 21.31 -7.42 -26.91
N ASP A 913 21.17 -6.09 -26.98
CA ASP A 913 22.28 -5.20 -26.64
C ASP A 913 22.67 -5.38 -25.17
N VAL A 914 21.69 -5.48 -24.25
CA VAL A 914 21.94 -5.70 -22.81
C VAL A 914 22.71 -6.99 -22.57
N ALA A 915 22.35 -8.07 -23.28
CA ALA A 915 23.04 -9.35 -23.19
C ALA A 915 24.51 -9.22 -23.61
N ALA A 916 24.78 -8.55 -24.75
CA ALA A 916 26.13 -8.28 -25.23
C ALA A 916 26.94 -7.44 -24.24
N TYR A 917 26.32 -6.42 -23.62
CA TYR A 917 26.99 -5.60 -22.61
C TYR A 917 27.33 -6.39 -21.35
N LEU A 918 26.42 -7.23 -20.84
CA LEU A 918 26.69 -8.06 -19.68
C LEU A 918 27.85 -9.04 -19.93
N ASP A 919 27.90 -9.65 -21.12
CA ASP A 919 29.05 -10.48 -21.52
C ASP A 919 30.35 -9.68 -21.55
N ALA A 920 30.33 -8.48 -22.15
CA ALA A 920 31.48 -7.60 -22.20
C ALA A 920 31.99 -7.24 -20.80
N VAL A 921 31.10 -6.92 -19.86
CA VAL A 921 31.48 -6.64 -18.46
C VAL A 921 32.13 -7.85 -17.82
N VAL A 922 31.60 -9.06 -18.01
CA VAL A 922 32.21 -10.31 -17.49
C VAL A 922 33.61 -10.53 -18.06
N VAL A 923 33.79 -10.32 -19.36
CA VAL A 923 35.09 -10.49 -20.04
C VAL A 923 36.09 -9.43 -19.59
N THR A 924 35.70 -8.16 -19.55
CA THR A 924 36.59 -7.06 -19.13
C THR A 924 36.98 -7.18 -17.66
N ALA A 925 36.04 -7.53 -16.78
CA ALA A 925 36.30 -7.84 -15.38
C ALA A 925 37.39 -8.90 -15.23
N ALA A 926 37.33 -9.97 -16.02
CA ALA A 926 38.36 -11.01 -15.97
C ALA A 926 39.72 -10.57 -16.56
N ALA A 927 39.71 -9.71 -17.58
CA ALA A 927 40.92 -9.26 -18.27
C ALA A 927 41.73 -8.21 -17.48
N GLY A 928 41.07 -7.43 -16.61
CA GLY A 928 41.70 -6.39 -15.77
C GLY A 928 42.77 -6.91 -14.79
N MET A 929 42.94 -8.23 -14.65
CA MET A 929 43.99 -8.86 -13.82
C MET A 929 45.38 -8.92 -14.47
N ARG A 930 45.57 -8.37 -15.68
CA ARG A 930 46.86 -8.39 -16.40
C ARG A 930 47.61 -7.04 -16.38
N GLY A 931 47.16 -6.07 -15.58
CA GLY A 931 47.79 -4.75 -15.41
C GLY A 931 48.77 -4.72 -14.26
#